data_AF-A0A0F2JFJ0-F1
#
_entry.id   AF-A0A0F2JFJ0-F1
#
_cell.length_a   1.000
_cell.length_b   1.000
_cell.length_c   1.000
_cell.angle_alpha   90.00
_cell.angle_beta   90.00
_cell.angle_gamma   90.00
#
_symmetry.space_group_name_H-M   'P 1'
#
loop_
_entity.id
_entity.type
_entity.pdbx_description
1 polymer ?
#
loop_
_entity_poly.entity_id
_entity_poly.type
_entity_poly.pdbx_seq_one_letter_code
_entity_poly.pdbx_strand_id
1 'polypeptide(L)'
;MQKLVLGILAHVDAGKTTLSEGLLYLSGKIGRLGRVDKKDAYLDTYELERARGITIFSKQALFEIGETQITLLDTPGHVDFSAEMERTLQVLDYAILVISGADGVQGHTKTLWRLLDMYQIPVFLFVNKMDQSGTDKDKLMKELKKQLDDGSIEFGQVETDDFYDQLAMREEIMMETFLETGDIETSQIKRAVTERRVFPCFFGSALKLEGVEPLMQGIVKYALIPAYPAEFGAKLFKIARDEQGNRLTYMKLTGGKLKVKDVLTNSIWEEKVNQIRIYSGQKFEAVNEIGAGSVCAVTGLSQTRPGDGLGLEQASDPPVLEPVLSYQIILPEGCDPRVMLPKLRQIEEEEPELHIAWDEQLQEIQAQIMGEVQIEILQSLIQSRFGVEVAFDAGRIVYKETIVNVVEGVGHFEPLRHYAEVHLLLTPGEPGSGLQFEAECSEDVLGKSWQRLILSHLEEKAHKGVLTGSGITDLKITLVSGRAHNKHTEGGDFREAAYRAVRQGLKEAKSILLEPFYAFQLELPVKMVGRAMTDIEKMQGTCELSQTNGEMAVLVGSAPVITLRNYQKEVVAYSKGLGRLFCSLKGYAPCHNGSEVIESIGYDPERDTENPTGSVFCAHGAGFLVDWDAVKDYMHVESYLQKKDDLSGETAQIQASYTEEKWISLDEIDQIINSTFYANQGKKSAWKRRKTALESYYEPVPSVNRQKETQEEYLLVDGYNIIHAWPELKELVDDNMDGARMKLLDTLSNYQGIRKCQIIIVFDAYRVQGHLEEVIDYHTIHMVYTREAQTADQYIEKFAHDHQKNYNITVATSDGLQQLIIRGAGCALLSARELKVEIEGANERINHEYQEIQGRDRNYLIDALSPEAKQQLEELIKKRK
;
A
#
# COMPACT_ATOMS: atom_id res chain seq x y z
N MET A 1 10.43 -32.14 8.55
CA MET A 1 10.77 -32.04 7.12
C MET A 1 10.96 -30.57 6.80
N GLN A 2 12.13 -30.20 6.28
CA GLN A 2 12.45 -28.82 5.96
C GLN A 2 11.72 -28.44 4.67
N LYS A 3 11.23 -27.20 4.57
CA LYS A 3 10.44 -26.74 3.41
C LYS A 3 11.02 -25.46 2.85
N LEU A 4 11.07 -25.39 1.52
CA LEU A 4 11.60 -24.25 0.78
C LEU A 4 10.74 -24.00 -0.46
N VAL A 5 10.42 -22.74 -0.71
CA VAL A 5 9.74 -22.29 -1.93
C VAL A 5 10.75 -21.58 -2.82
N LEU A 6 11.02 -22.17 -3.99
CA LEU A 6 11.97 -21.66 -4.98
C LEU A 6 11.25 -21.12 -6.21
N GLY A 7 11.66 -19.96 -6.71
CA GLY A 7 11.26 -19.50 -8.04
C GLY A 7 12.38 -19.68 -9.05
N ILE A 8 12.07 -20.06 -10.30
CA ILE A 8 13.05 -19.96 -11.40
C ILE A 8 12.68 -18.78 -12.28
N LEU A 9 13.61 -17.84 -12.43
CA LEU A 9 13.47 -16.66 -13.27
C LEU A 9 14.52 -16.67 -14.37
N ALA A 10 14.14 -16.24 -15.57
CA ALA A 10 15.07 -16.12 -16.67
C ALA A 10 14.52 -15.19 -17.74
N HIS A 11 15.42 -14.60 -18.53
CA HIS A 11 15.01 -14.03 -19.82
C HIS A 11 14.55 -15.12 -20.79
N VAL A 12 13.78 -14.72 -21.80
CA VAL A 12 13.32 -15.57 -22.90
C VAL A 12 14.50 -16.35 -23.48
N ASP A 13 14.28 -17.63 -23.74
CA ASP A 13 15.25 -18.59 -24.26
C ASP A 13 16.49 -18.87 -23.38
N ALA A 14 16.64 -18.32 -22.18
CA ALA A 14 17.77 -18.64 -21.30
C ALA A 14 17.78 -20.11 -20.79
N GLY A 15 16.68 -20.84 -21.02
CA GLY A 15 16.55 -22.27 -20.69
C GLY A 15 15.96 -22.54 -19.31
N LYS A 16 15.09 -21.65 -18.83
CA LYS A 16 14.29 -21.77 -17.59
C LYS A 16 13.56 -23.10 -17.50
N THR A 17 12.71 -23.40 -18.49
CA THR A 17 11.95 -24.66 -18.53
C THR A 17 12.88 -25.86 -18.59
N THR A 18 13.96 -25.81 -19.38
CA THR A 18 14.95 -26.89 -19.45
C THR A 18 15.62 -27.16 -18.10
N LEU A 19 15.94 -26.11 -17.33
CA LEU A 19 16.46 -26.27 -15.97
C LEU A 19 15.41 -26.87 -15.04
N SER A 20 14.16 -26.41 -15.11
CA SER A 20 13.05 -26.95 -14.30
C SER A 20 12.86 -28.45 -14.54
N GLU A 21 12.89 -28.90 -15.80
CA GLU A 21 12.84 -30.32 -16.19
C GLU A 21 14.03 -31.10 -15.62
N GLY A 22 15.23 -30.52 -15.70
CA GLY A 22 16.45 -31.13 -15.15
C GLY A 22 16.35 -31.35 -13.64
N LEU A 23 15.87 -30.36 -12.89
CA LEU A 23 15.66 -30.47 -11.44
C LEU A 23 14.62 -31.56 -11.09
N LEU A 24 13.52 -31.61 -11.83
CA LEU A 24 12.47 -32.61 -11.63
C LEU A 24 12.93 -34.03 -12.00
N TYR A 25 13.76 -34.15 -13.03
CA TYR A 25 14.30 -35.44 -13.46
C TYR A 25 15.32 -35.98 -12.47
N LEU A 26 16.27 -35.14 -12.03
CA LEU A 26 17.32 -35.54 -11.09
C LEU A 26 16.78 -35.81 -9.68
N SER A 27 15.70 -35.14 -9.27
CA SER A 27 14.98 -35.48 -8.04
C SER A 27 14.14 -36.77 -8.14
N GLY A 28 14.07 -37.40 -9.32
CA GLY A 28 13.28 -38.61 -9.56
C GLY A 28 11.78 -38.38 -9.66
N LYS A 29 11.31 -37.12 -9.69
CA LYS A 29 9.89 -36.78 -9.77
C LYS A 29 9.28 -37.13 -11.13
N ILE A 30 10.05 -36.96 -12.20
CA ILE A 30 9.67 -37.35 -13.56
C ILE A 30 10.57 -38.49 -14.05
N GLY A 31 9.96 -39.49 -14.69
CA GLY A 31 10.69 -40.67 -15.20
C GLY A 31 11.39 -40.46 -16.55
N ARG A 32 11.13 -39.34 -17.23
CA ARG A 32 11.73 -38.95 -18.52
C ARG A 32 11.88 -37.45 -18.58
N LEU A 33 12.96 -36.99 -19.20
CA LEU A 33 13.24 -35.57 -19.39
C LEU A 33 12.46 -35.03 -20.60
N GLY A 34 11.59 -34.03 -20.37
CA GLY A 34 10.90 -33.30 -21.44
C GLY A 34 11.79 -32.23 -22.08
N ARG A 35 11.39 -31.72 -23.25
CA ARG A 35 12.05 -30.64 -23.99
C ARG A 35 11.04 -29.66 -24.58
N VAL A 36 11.38 -28.37 -24.49
CA VAL A 36 10.59 -27.28 -25.10
C VAL A 36 10.52 -27.43 -26.62
N ASP A 37 11.65 -27.66 -27.29
CA ASP A 37 11.71 -27.83 -28.76
C ASP A 37 10.88 -29.02 -29.27
N LYS A 38 10.68 -30.03 -28.42
CA LYS A 38 9.88 -31.22 -28.73
C LYS A 38 8.43 -31.09 -28.24
N LYS A 39 8.08 -29.97 -27.61
CA LYS A 39 6.74 -29.66 -27.09
C LYS A 39 6.24 -30.67 -26.05
N ASP A 40 7.14 -31.32 -25.32
CA ASP A 40 6.84 -32.37 -24.35
C ASP A 40 7.33 -32.05 -22.93
N ALA A 41 7.62 -30.78 -22.63
CA ALA A 41 7.91 -30.32 -21.28
C ALA A 41 6.72 -30.56 -20.33
N TYR A 42 7.02 -31.03 -19.12
CA TYR A 42 6.07 -31.37 -18.06
C TYR A 42 5.34 -30.13 -17.54
N LEU A 43 6.04 -29.02 -17.40
CA LEU A 43 5.44 -27.77 -16.92
C LEU A 43 4.70 -27.01 -18.02
N ASP A 44 5.12 -27.05 -19.29
CA ASP A 44 4.41 -26.33 -20.37
C ASP A 44 3.22 -27.17 -20.90
N THR A 45 2.05 -26.94 -20.33
CA THR A 45 0.83 -27.71 -20.61
C THR A 45 -0.16 -26.97 -21.49
N TYR A 46 -0.09 -25.64 -21.54
CA TYR A 46 -0.98 -24.85 -22.37
C TYR A 46 -0.52 -24.89 -23.83
N GLU A 47 -1.45 -24.94 -24.78
CA GLU A 47 -1.11 -25.14 -26.20
C GLU A 47 -0.22 -24.02 -26.74
N LEU A 48 -0.49 -22.77 -26.34
CA LEU A 48 0.34 -21.63 -26.73
C LEU A 48 1.73 -21.65 -26.08
N GLU A 49 1.88 -22.14 -24.85
CA GLU A 49 3.21 -22.32 -24.23
C GLU A 49 4.06 -23.26 -25.09
N ARG A 50 3.47 -24.40 -25.51
CA ARG A 50 4.13 -25.37 -26.39
C ARG A 50 4.37 -24.84 -27.79
N ALA A 51 3.47 -24.02 -28.33
CA ALA A 51 3.59 -23.47 -29.67
C ALA A 51 4.69 -22.41 -29.76
N ARG A 52 4.78 -21.54 -28.74
CA ARG A 52 5.71 -20.41 -28.67
C ARG A 52 7.03 -20.76 -27.97
N GLY A 53 7.08 -21.84 -27.19
CA GLY A 53 8.25 -22.23 -26.41
C GLY A 53 8.52 -21.31 -25.20
N ILE A 54 7.48 -20.64 -24.68
CA ILE A 54 7.56 -19.73 -23.54
C ILE A 54 6.65 -20.20 -22.41
N THR A 55 7.02 -19.93 -21.16
CA THR A 55 6.13 -20.13 -20.02
C THR A 55 5.23 -18.92 -19.86
N ILE A 56 3.92 -19.17 -19.84
CA ILE A 56 2.89 -18.13 -19.76
C ILE A 56 2.30 -18.10 -18.36
N PHE A 57 1.97 -19.26 -17.79
CA PHE A 57 1.36 -19.34 -16.46
C PHE A 57 2.32 -19.92 -15.43
N SER A 58 2.38 -19.29 -14.25
CA SER A 58 3.13 -19.81 -13.13
C SER A 58 2.62 -21.20 -12.71
N LYS A 59 3.51 -22.18 -12.66
CA LYS A 59 3.19 -23.57 -12.28
C LYS A 59 4.06 -24.06 -11.14
N GLN A 60 3.45 -24.89 -10.29
CA GLN A 60 4.12 -25.46 -9.13
C GLN A 60 4.49 -26.93 -9.33
N ALA A 61 5.68 -27.30 -8.89
CA ALA A 61 6.12 -28.69 -8.80
C ALA A 61 6.76 -28.97 -7.45
N LEU A 62 6.43 -30.13 -6.88
CA LEU A 62 6.92 -30.55 -5.58
C LEU A 62 7.89 -31.72 -5.73
N PHE A 63 9.11 -31.56 -5.22
CA PHE A 63 10.12 -32.60 -5.19
C PHE A 63 10.97 -32.51 -3.93
N GLU A 64 11.80 -33.52 -3.69
CA GLU A 64 12.62 -33.64 -2.49
C GLU A 64 14.09 -33.70 -2.87
N ILE A 65 14.93 -32.99 -2.11
CA ILE A 65 16.39 -33.11 -2.16
C ILE A 65 16.87 -33.41 -0.73
N GLY A 66 17.34 -34.64 -0.49
CA GLY A 66 17.70 -35.07 0.85
C GLY A 66 16.50 -35.03 1.80
N GLU A 67 16.61 -34.26 2.88
CA GLU A 67 15.52 -34.08 3.88
C GLU A 67 14.67 -32.81 3.64
N THR A 68 14.96 -32.09 2.56
CA THR A 68 14.33 -30.81 2.21
C THR A 68 13.30 -31.00 1.10
N GLN A 69 12.06 -30.61 1.39
CA GLN A 69 10.98 -30.52 0.42
C GLN A 69 11.04 -29.18 -0.29
N ILE A 70 11.09 -29.21 -1.61
CA ILE A 70 11.17 -28.03 -2.45
C ILE A 70 9.88 -27.88 -3.23
N THR A 71 9.24 -26.73 -3.07
CA THR A 71 8.17 -26.26 -3.96
C THR A 71 8.79 -25.34 -4.99
N LEU A 72 8.84 -25.78 -6.23
CA LEU A 72 9.32 -24.98 -7.34
C LEU A 72 8.16 -24.24 -8.00
N LEU A 73 8.24 -22.92 -8.07
CA LEU A 73 7.35 -22.05 -8.82
C LEU A 73 8.07 -21.61 -10.09
N ASP A 74 7.62 -22.11 -11.23
CA ASP A 74 8.18 -21.73 -12.52
C ASP A 74 7.51 -20.44 -13.00
N THR A 75 8.20 -19.31 -12.97
CA THR A 75 7.61 -18.00 -13.28
C THR A 75 7.68 -17.68 -14.76
N PRO A 76 6.76 -16.89 -15.33
CA PRO A 76 6.91 -16.39 -16.70
C PRO A 76 8.22 -15.62 -16.89
N GLY A 77 8.84 -15.75 -18.07
CA GLY A 77 10.10 -15.08 -18.42
C GLY A 77 9.97 -13.99 -19.50
N HIS A 78 8.73 -13.71 -19.91
CA HIS A 78 8.40 -12.73 -20.92
C HIS A 78 7.83 -11.47 -20.25
N VAL A 79 8.20 -10.29 -20.76
CA VAL A 79 7.80 -8.98 -20.20
C VAL A 79 6.29 -8.79 -20.11
N ASP A 80 5.53 -9.30 -21.07
CA ASP A 80 4.06 -9.26 -21.07
C ASP A 80 3.40 -9.96 -19.86
N PHE A 81 4.11 -10.85 -19.15
CA PHE A 81 3.63 -11.57 -17.96
C PHE A 81 4.37 -11.14 -16.69
N SER A 82 4.97 -9.95 -16.72
CA SER A 82 5.72 -9.41 -15.59
C SER A 82 4.87 -9.27 -14.32
N ALA A 83 3.58 -8.95 -14.45
CA ALA A 83 2.71 -8.83 -13.29
C ALA A 83 2.45 -10.18 -12.60
N GLU A 84 2.15 -11.25 -13.35
CA GLU A 84 2.04 -12.61 -12.78
C GLU A 84 3.37 -13.05 -12.14
N MET A 85 4.49 -12.71 -12.77
CA MET A 85 5.81 -12.96 -12.23
C MET A 85 6.04 -12.24 -10.89
N GLU A 86 5.72 -10.95 -10.79
CA GLU A 86 5.84 -10.15 -9.56
C GLU A 86 4.98 -10.72 -8.42
N ARG A 87 3.72 -11.09 -8.70
CA ARG A 87 2.88 -11.74 -7.68
C ARG A 87 3.52 -13.03 -7.17
N THR A 88 4.15 -13.79 -8.06
CA THR A 88 4.85 -15.03 -7.68
C THR A 88 6.11 -14.77 -6.85
N LEU A 89 6.83 -13.66 -7.10
CA LEU A 89 8.02 -13.28 -6.33
C LEU A 89 7.72 -13.12 -4.84
N GLN A 90 6.55 -12.54 -4.51
CA GLN A 90 6.15 -12.22 -3.14
C GLN A 90 6.02 -13.44 -2.21
N VAL A 91 5.97 -14.66 -2.76
CA VAL A 91 5.86 -15.91 -1.99
C VAL A 91 7.13 -16.77 -2.06
N LEU A 92 8.20 -16.31 -2.69
CA LEU A 92 9.45 -17.07 -2.75
C LEU A 92 10.25 -16.97 -1.45
N ASP A 93 10.98 -18.03 -1.12
CA ASP A 93 12.05 -17.97 -0.12
C ASP A 93 13.39 -17.66 -0.79
N TYR A 94 13.63 -18.26 -1.97
CA TYR A 94 14.82 -18.01 -2.79
C TYR A 94 14.43 -18.03 -4.28
N ALA A 95 15.24 -17.36 -5.09
CA ALA A 95 15.14 -17.37 -6.55
C ALA A 95 16.36 -18.04 -7.18
N ILE A 96 16.15 -18.74 -8.29
CA ILE A 96 17.19 -19.18 -9.23
C ILE A 96 17.10 -18.27 -10.45
N LEU A 97 18.07 -17.38 -10.62
CA LEU A 97 18.16 -16.53 -11.81
C LEU A 97 19.05 -17.22 -12.86
N VAL A 98 18.42 -17.62 -13.97
CA VAL A 98 19.06 -18.34 -15.06
C VAL A 98 19.53 -17.36 -16.13
N ILE A 99 20.82 -17.46 -16.47
CA ILE A 99 21.48 -16.59 -17.45
C ILE A 99 22.07 -17.46 -18.55
N SER A 100 21.84 -17.12 -19.81
CA SER A 100 22.45 -17.82 -20.94
C SER A 100 23.94 -17.44 -21.03
N GLY A 101 24.83 -18.42 -20.95
CA GLY A 101 26.27 -18.19 -21.10
C GLY A 101 26.67 -17.69 -22.49
N ALA A 102 25.85 -17.94 -23.52
CA ALA A 102 26.07 -17.40 -24.85
C ALA A 102 25.65 -15.93 -24.98
N ASP A 103 24.57 -15.53 -24.30
CA ASP A 103 23.99 -14.19 -24.40
C ASP A 103 24.52 -13.22 -23.31
N GLY A 104 25.02 -13.73 -22.19
CA GLY A 104 25.47 -12.90 -21.06
C GLY A 104 24.32 -12.20 -20.34
N VAL A 105 24.62 -11.05 -19.70
CA VAL A 105 23.63 -10.27 -18.95
C VAL A 105 22.85 -9.37 -19.90
N GLN A 106 21.57 -9.71 -20.08
CA GLN A 106 20.65 -8.99 -20.98
C GLN A 106 19.88 -7.88 -20.24
N GLY A 107 19.25 -6.96 -20.98
CA GLY A 107 18.41 -5.89 -20.41
C GLY A 107 17.31 -6.41 -19.47
N HIS A 108 16.58 -7.45 -19.89
CA HIS A 108 15.54 -8.05 -19.05
C HIS A 108 16.11 -8.76 -17.81
N THR A 109 17.30 -9.35 -17.88
CA THR A 109 17.99 -9.93 -16.71
C THR A 109 18.21 -8.87 -15.63
N LYS A 110 18.51 -7.63 -16.01
CA LYS A 110 18.64 -6.50 -15.06
C LYS A 110 17.31 -6.10 -14.45
N THR A 111 16.22 -6.13 -15.23
CA THR A 111 14.87 -5.91 -14.70
C THR A 111 14.53 -6.96 -13.65
N LEU A 112 14.76 -8.24 -13.95
CA LEU A 112 14.57 -9.34 -12.98
C LEU A 112 15.45 -9.16 -11.74
N TRP A 113 16.71 -8.76 -11.92
CA TRP A 113 17.64 -8.49 -10.81
C TRP A 113 17.13 -7.37 -9.90
N ARG A 114 16.66 -6.26 -10.48
CA ARG A 114 16.06 -5.13 -9.75
C ARG A 114 14.81 -5.55 -9.00
N LEU A 115 13.94 -6.37 -9.61
CA LEU A 115 12.74 -6.88 -8.94
C LEU A 115 13.13 -7.77 -7.74
N LEU A 116 14.07 -8.69 -7.93
CA LEU A 116 14.59 -9.53 -6.83
C LEU A 116 15.22 -8.69 -5.71
N ASP A 117 15.82 -7.55 -6.05
CA ASP A 117 16.35 -6.60 -5.08
C ASP A 117 15.26 -5.82 -4.35
N MET A 118 14.27 -5.26 -5.04
CA MET A 118 13.15 -4.56 -4.42
C MET A 118 12.36 -5.46 -3.46
N TYR A 119 12.13 -6.71 -3.84
CA TYR A 119 11.46 -7.70 -2.99
C TYR A 119 12.39 -8.39 -1.98
N GLN A 120 13.69 -8.03 -1.94
CA GLN A 120 14.70 -8.57 -1.03
C GLN A 120 14.79 -10.12 -1.04
N ILE A 121 14.63 -10.73 -2.22
CA ILE A 121 14.63 -12.19 -2.37
C ILE A 121 16.06 -12.70 -2.58
N PRO A 122 16.60 -13.60 -1.74
CA PRO A 122 17.91 -14.21 -1.94
C PRO A 122 18.04 -14.98 -3.27
N VAL A 123 19.20 -14.93 -3.93
CA VAL A 123 19.36 -15.42 -5.32
C VAL A 123 20.51 -16.41 -5.46
N PHE A 124 20.23 -17.52 -6.13
CA PHE A 124 21.21 -18.42 -6.75
C PHE A 124 21.30 -18.12 -8.24
N LEU A 125 22.52 -17.96 -8.76
CA LEU A 125 22.77 -17.71 -10.17
C LEU A 125 23.11 -19.03 -10.87
N PHE A 126 22.43 -19.32 -11.98
CA PHE A 126 22.76 -20.46 -12.85
C PHE A 126 23.06 -19.99 -14.26
N VAL A 127 24.34 -20.05 -14.65
CA VAL A 127 24.79 -19.74 -16.00
C VAL A 127 24.66 -21.01 -16.86
N ASN A 128 23.63 -21.02 -17.69
CA ASN A 128 23.20 -22.13 -18.53
C ASN A 128 23.82 -22.08 -19.93
N LYS A 129 23.63 -23.13 -20.74
CA LYS A 129 24.11 -23.22 -22.14
C LYS A 129 25.62 -23.08 -22.31
N MET A 130 26.40 -23.45 -21.29
CA MET A 130 27.87 -23.45 -21.35
C MET A 130 28.46 -24.48 -22.33
N ASP A 131 27.61 -25.29 -22.96
CA ASP A 131 27.98 -26.21 -24.03
C ASP A 131 28.07 -25.55 -25.42
N GLN A 132 27.64 -24.29 -25.55
CA GLN A 132 27.68 -23.57 -26.82
C GLN A 132 29.08 -23.03 -27.14
N SER A 133 29.41 -22.96 -28.43
CA SER A 133 30.70 -22.42 -28.87
C SER A 133 30.81 -20.93 -28.60
N GLY A 134 31.89 -20.49 -27.94
CA GLY A 134 32.16 -19.08 -27.65
C GLY A 134 31.80 -18.63 -26.23
N THR A 135 31.31 -19.53 -25.36
CA THR A 135 31.13 -19.24 -23.94
C THR A 135 32.46 -19.24 -23.21
N ASP A 136 32.77 -18.14 -22.51
CA ASP A 136 33.97 -17.99 -21.69
C ASP A 136 33.54 -17.69 -20.25
N LYS A 137 33.83 -18.63 -19.36
CA LYS A 137 33.43 -18.60 -17.96
C LYS A 137 34.03 -17.41 -17.20
N ASP A 138 35.32 -17.12 -17.41
CA ASP A 138 36.01 -16.03 -16.70
C ASP A 138 35.50 -14.66 -17.15
N LYS A 139 35.22 -14.54 -18.46
CA LYS A 139 34.59 -13.34 -19.02
C LYS A 139 33.18 -13.13 -18.46
N LEU A 140 32.37 -14.20 -18.40
CA LEU A 140 31.01 -14.14 -17.86
C LEU A 140 31.01 -13.79 -16.36
N MET A 141 31.92 -14.35 -15.56
CA MET A 141 32.02 -13.98 -14.14
C MET A 141 32.34 -12.50 -13.94
N LYS A 142 33.25 -11.93 -14.74
CA LYS A 142 33.53 -10.49 -14.71
C LYS A 142 32.32 -9.66 -15.12
N GLU A 143 31.55 -10.15 -16.09
CA GLU A 143 30.33 -9.49 -16.54
C GLU A 143 29.25 -9.49 -15.45
N LEU A 144 29.02 -10.64 -14.78
CA LEU A 144 28.08 -10.76 -13.67
C LEU A 144 28.44 -9.81 -12.52
N LYS A 145 29.71 -9.80 -12.11
CA LYS A 145 30.22 -8.90 -11.07
C LYS A 145 29.98 -7.43 -11.40
N LYS A 146 30.27 -7.04 -12.65
CA LYS A 146 30.13 -5.64 -13.11
C LYS A 146 28.68 -5.21 -13.30
N GLN A 147 27.81 -6.09 -13.80
CA GLN A 147 26.45 -5.72 -14.23
C GLN A 147 25.35 -6.06 -13.24
N LEU A 148 25.57 -7.03 -12.35
CA LEU A 148 24.61 -7.44 -11.32
C LEU A 148 25.10 -7.00 -9.94
N ASP A 149 26.13 -7.66 -9.42
CA ASP A 149 26.76 -7.33 -8.14
C ASP A 149 28.10 -8.05 -7.97
N ASP A 150 29.09 -7.36 -7.38
CA ASP A 150 30.43 -7.91 -7.13
C ASP A 150 30.39 -9.17 -6.24
N GLY A 151 29.36 -9.35 -5.41
CA GLY A 151 29.08 -10.52 -4.57
C GLY A 151 28.73 -11.79 -5.36
N SER A 152 28.71 -11.74 -6.68
CA SER A 152 28.60 -12.90 -7.57
C SER A 152 29.87 -13.76 -7.49
N ILE A 153 29.82 -14.88 -6.76
CA ILE A 153 30.97 -15.76 -6.48
C ILE A 153 30.70 -17.15 -7.06
N GLU A 154 31.72 -17.79 -7.62
CA GLU A 154 31.59 -19.13 -8.17
C GLU A 154 31.61 -20.23 -7.09
N PHE A 155 30.61 -21.09 -7.06
CA PHE A 155 30.48 -22.20 -6.11
C PHE A 155 30.77 -23.58 -6.73
N GLY A 156 31.19 -23.63 -8.01
CA GLY A 156 31.54 -24.87 -8.71
C GLY A 156 32.90 -25.47 -8.30
N GLN A 157 33.81 -24.66 -7.75
CA GLN A 157 35.14 -25.04 -7.24
C GLN A 157 35.28 -24.60 -5.77
N VAL A 158 34.49 -25.22 -4.89
CA VAL A 158 34.50 -24.91 -3.45
C VAL A 158 35.88 -25.26 -2.86
N GLU A 159 36.28 -24.51 -1.82
CA GLU A 159 37.50 -24.76 -1.00
C GLU A 159 38.84 -24.33 -1.63
N THR A 160 38.83 -23.34 -2.52
CA THR A 160 40.06 -22.65 -2.96
C THR A 160 40.33 -21.42 -2.09
N ASP A 161 41.60 -21.03 -1.93
CA ASP A 161 41.97 -19.80 -1.21
C ASP A 161 41.25 -18.57 -1.81
N ASP A 162 41.14 -18.50 -3.14
CA ASP A 162 40.42 -17.44 -3.86
C ASP A 162 38.90 -17.41 -3.54
N PHE A 163 38.27 -18.57 -3.30
CA PHE A 163 36.87 -18.63 -2.89
C PHE A 163 36.63 -17.97 -1.53
N TYR A 164 37.48 -18.31 -0.55
CA TYR A 164 37.38 -17.73 0.79
C TYR A 164 37.80 -16.27 0.83
N ASP A 165 38.82 -15.88 0.06
CA ASP A 165 39.21 -14.47 -0.11
C ASP A 165 38.02 -13.63 -0.62
N GLN A 166 37.30 -14.13 -1.63
CA GLN A 166 36.15 -13.42 -2.20
C GLN A 166 34.96 -13.33 -1.24
N LEU A 167 34.75 -14.33 -0.39
CA LEU A 167 33.72 -14.31 0.66
C LEU A 167 34.08 -13.37 1.80
N ALA A 168 35.33 -13.40 2.25
CA ALA A 168 35.87 -12.54 3.31
C ALA A 168 35.69 -11.05 2.97
N MET A 169 35.82 -10.67 1.70
CA MET A 169 35.59 -9.29 1.24
C MET A 169 34.12 -8.81 1.32
N ARG A 170 33.16 -9.67 1.66
CA ARG A 170 31.71 -9.34 1.67
C ARG A 170 31.19 -8.94 3.03
N GLU A 171 31.83 -9.40 4.09
CA GLU A 171 31.37 -9.17 5.44
C GLU A 171 32.56 -9.13 6.41
N GLU A 172 32.62 -8.11 7.26
CA GLU A 172 33.71 -7.92 8.22
C GLU A 172 33.90 -9.15 9.13
N ILE A 173 32.79 -9.75 9.58
CA ILE A 173 32.80 -10.95 10.42
C ILE A 173 33.44 -12.15 9.69
N MET A 174 33.20 -12.28 8.38
CA MET A 174 33.84 -13.33 7.58
C MET A 174 35.33 -13.06 7.39
N MET A 175 35.71 -11.79 7.18
CA MET A 175 37.10 -11.37 7.08
C MET A 175 37.89 -11.69 8.36
N GLU A 176 37.34 -11.34 9.52
CA GLU A 176 37.94 -11.64 10.82
C GLU A 176 38.12 -13.15 11.01
N THR A 177 37.06 -13.93 10.75
CA THR A 177 37.09 -15.40 10.88
C THR A 177 38.13 -16.04 9.96
N PHE A 178 38.21 -15.57 8.72
CA PHE A 178 39.16 -16.07 7.74
C PHE A 178 40.61 -15.73 8.12
N LEU A 179 40.88 -14.52 8.63
CA LEU A 179 42.21 -14.13 9.10
C LEU A 179 42.65 -14.93 10.35
N GLU A 180 41.72 -15.33 11.21
CA GLU A 180 42.00 -16.12 12.42
C GLU A 180 42.16 -17.61 12.13
N THR A 181 41.29 -18.18 11.30
CA THR A 181 41.13 -19.65 11.15
C THR A 181 41.55 -20.18 9.78
N GLY A 182 41.66 -19.33 8.76
CA GLY A 182 41.91 -19.71 7.37
C GLY A 182 40.71 -20.31 6.64
N ASP A 183 39.51 -20.30 7.25
CA ASP A 183 38.27 -20.85 6.68
C ASP A 183 37.08 -19.95 7.09
N ILE A 184 35.93 -20.10 6.42
CA ILE A 184 34.68 -19.41 6.72
C ILE A 184 33.59 -20.46 6.96
N GLU A 185 32.89 -20.36 8.08
CA GLU A 185 31.86 -21.33 8.42
C GLU A 185 30.67 -21.26 7.45
N THR A 186 30.07 -22.42 7.14
CA THR A 186 28.88 -22.49 6.29
C THR A 186 27.69 -21.70 6.87
N SER A 187 27.62 -21.56 8.20
CA SER A 187 26.63 -20.74 8.92
C SER A 187 26.69 -19.28 8.49
N GLN A 188 27.90 -18.72 8.37
CA GLN A 188 28.15 -17.35 7.92
C GLN A 188 27.78 -17.20 6.45
N ILE A 189 28.17 -18.15 5.60
CA ILE A 189 27.84 -18.12 4.16
C ILE A 189 26.32 -18.12 3.96
N LYS A 190 25.58 -18.96 4.69
CA LYS A 190 24.11 -18.98 4.66
C LYS A 190 23.50 -17.61 4.99
N ARG A 191 24.04 -16.94 6.01
CA ARG A 191 23.59 -15.59 6.40
C ARG A 191 23.86 -14.60 5.28
N ALA A 192 25.07 -14.57 4.72
CA ALA A 192 25.41 -13.64 3.64
C ALA A 192 24.59 -13.86 2.35
N VAL A 193 24.23 -15.11 2.03
CA VAL A 193 23.32 -15.40 0.90
C VAL A 193 21.91 -14.89 1.20
N THR A 194 21.41 -15.11 2.42
CA THR A 194 20.08 -14.66 2.85
C THR A 194 19.97 -13.14 2.90
N GLU A 195 21.04 -12.46 3.29
CA GLU A 195 21.13 -10.99 3.34
C GLU A 195 21.55 -10.37 2.00
N ARG A 196 21.54 -11.15 0.90
CA ARG A 196 21.89 -10.71 -0.46
C ARG A 196 23.25 -10.01 -0.57
N ARG A 197 24.24 -10.43 0.24
CA ARG A 197 25.65 -9.99 0.11
C ARG A 197 26.50 -10.95 -0.73
N VAL A 198 26.09 -12.20 -0.81
CA VAL A 198 26.74 -13.25 -1.60
C VAL A 198 25.70 -13.88 -2.52
N PHE A 199 26.06 -14.02 -3.80
CA PHE A 199 25.22 -14.62 -4.83
C PHE A 199 25.93 -15.85 -5.40
N PRO A 200 25.58 -17.07 -4.94
CA PRO A 200 26.25 -18.28 -5.38
C PRO A 200 26.00 -18.54 -6.88
N CYS A 201 27.08 -18.61 -7.65
CA CYS A 201 27.07 -18.82 -9.10
C CYS A 201 27.46 -20.25 -9.45
N PHE A 202 26.60 -20.92 -10.22
CA PHE A 202 26.82 -22.24 -10.77
C PHE A 202 26.85 -22.16 -12.30
N PHE A 203 27.72 -22.95 -12.93
CA PHE A 203 27.88 -23.01 -14.38
C PHE A 203 27.49 -24.39 -14.89
N GLY A 204 26.81 -24.45 -16.03
CA GLY A 204 26.47 -25.73 -16.61
C GLY A 204 25.65 -25.67 -17.89
N SER A 205 25.11 -26.84 -18.23
CA SER A 205 24.17 -27.02 -19.35
C SER A 205 23.01 -27.88 -18.86
N ALA A 206 21.86 -27.24 -18.61
CA ALA A 206 20.64 -27.92 -18.23
C ALA A 206 20.22 -28.97 -19.29
N LEU A 207 20.49 -28.70 -20.56
CA LEU A 207 20.22 -29.63 -21.66
C LEU A 207 21.01 -30.94 -21.55
N LYS A 208 22.24 -30.87 -21.03
CA LYS A 208 23.11 -32.03 -20.80
C LYS A 208 23.08 -32.55 -19.36
N LEU A 209 22.30 -31.92 -18.48
CA LEU A 209 22.28 -32.16 -17.03
C LEU A 209 23.63 -31.87 -16.34
N GLU A 210 24.51 -31.09 -16.97
CA GLU A 210 25.80 -30.69 -16.40
C GLU A 210 25.59 -29.48 -15.50
N GLY A 211 26.14 -29.49 -14.27
CA GLY A 211 26.04 -28.39 -13.31
C GLY A 211 24.72 -28.29 -12.55
N VAL A 212 23.69 -29.05 -12.92
CA VAL A 212 22.37 -29.03 -12.25
C VAL A 212 22.42 -29.72 -10.88
N GLU A 213 23.13 -30.83 -10.76
CA GLU A 213 23.30 -31.52 -9.47
C GLU A 213 24.12 -30.71 -8.45
N PRO A 214 25.26 -30.08 -8.82
CA PRO A 214 25.94 -29.10 -7.96
C PRO A 214 25.04 -27.96 -7.49
N LEU A 215 24.20 -27.41 -8.37
CA LEU A 215 23.21 -26.38 -8.01
C LEU A 215 22.23 -26.90 -6.95
N MET A 216 21.66 -28.10 -7.16
CA MET A 216 20.74 -28.75 -6.22
C MET A 216 21.35 -28.95 -4.83
N GLN A 217 22.59 -29.44 -4.79
CA GLN A 217 23.33 -29.62 -3.54
C GLN A 217 23.68 -28.28 -2.89
N GLY A 218 24.07 -27.29 -3.70
CA GLY A 218 24.35 -25.93 -3.27
C GLY A 218 23.16 -25.26 -2.61
N ILE A 219 21.96 -25.41 -3.18
CA ILE A 219 20.72 -24.87 -2.60
C ILE A 219 20.49 -25.46 -1.20
N VAL A 220 20.56 -26.78 -1.04
CA VAL A 220 20.36 -27.41 0.28
C VAL A 220 21.46 -27.03 1.27
N LYS A 221 22.71 -26.88 0.80
CA LYS A 221 23.85 -26.54 1.64
C LYS A 221 23.88 -25.08 2.08
N TYR A 222 23.49 -24.14 1.22
CA TYR A 222 23.67 -22.70 1.44
C TYR A 222 22.36 -21.91 1.63
N ALA A 223 21.19 -22.51 1.43
CA ALA A 223 19.93 -21.90 1.83
C ALA A 223 19.71 -22.04 3.36
N LEU A 224 19.11 -21.00 3.94
CA LEU A 224 18.59 -20.99 5.29
C LEU A 224 17.07 -21.20 5.22
N ILE A 225 16.54 -22.10 6.04
CA ILE A 225 15.10 -22.35 6.06
C ILE A 225 14.43 -21.28 6.92
N PRO A 226 13.40 -20.58 6.40
CA PRO A 226 12.68 -19.60 7.18
C PRO A 226 12.04 -20.20 8.43
N ALA A 227 12.12 -19.48 9.54
CA ALA A 227 11.39 -19.80 10.76
C ALA A 227 10.03 -19.08 10.73
N TYR A 228 8.95 -19.81 10.97
CA TYR A 228 7.59 -19.27 10.91
C TYR A 228 6.96 -19.19 12.32
N PRO A 229 6.17 -18.13 12.61
CA PRO A 229 5.41 -18.01 13.85
C PRO A 229 4.35 -19.11 14.01
N ALA A 230 3.89 -19.29 15.25
CA ALA A 230 2.84 -20.27 15.58
C ALA A 230 1.43 -19.79 15.19
N GLU A 231 1.22 -18.48 15.13
CA GLU A 231 -0.02 -17.85 14.70
C GLU A 231 -0.21 -17.98 13.20
N PHE A 232 -1.46 -18.05 12.75
CA PHE A 232 -1.79 -18.24 11.35
C PHE A 232 -1.41 -17.00 10.51
N GLY A 233 -0.69 -17.24 9.43
CA GLY A 233 -0.36 -16.23 8.42
C GLY A 233 -0.37 -16.88 7.05
N ALA A 234 -0.99 -16.22 6.07
CA ALA A 234 -0.99 -16.68 4.70
C ALA A 234 -0.95 -15.51 3.71
N LYS A 235 -0.15 -15.68 2.67
CA LYS A 235 -0.01 -14.70 1.59
C LYS A 235 -0.58 -15.24 0.29
N LEU A 236 -1.52 -14.53 -0.30
CA LEU A 236 -2.23 -14.93 -1.51
C LEU A 236 -1.50 -14.34 -2.72
N PHE A 237 -1.26 -15.15 -3.74
CA PHE A 237 -0.48 -14.70 -4.90
C PHE A 237 -1.12 -15.04 -6.24
N LYS A 238 -2.07 -15.99 -6.27
CA LYS A 238 -2.70 -16.41 -7.52
C LYS A 238 -4.13 -16.88 -7.29
N ILE A 239 -5.02 -16.50 -8.19
CA ILE A 239 -6.35 -17.09 -8.30
C ILE A 239 -6.39 -17.83 -9.63
N ALA A 240 -7.00 -19.00 -9.62
CA ALA A 240 -7.28 -19.76 -10.83
C ALA A 240 -8.61 -20.47 -10.70
N ARG A 241 -9.05 -21.13 -11.76
CA ARG A 241 -10.20 -22.04 -11.71
C ARG A 241 -9.82 -23.42 -12.24
N ASP A 242 -10.42 -24.45 -11.65
CA ASP A 242 -10.26 -25.82 -12.15
C ASP A 242 -11.12 -26.08 -13.39
N GLU A 243 -10.99 -27.27 -13.99
CA GLU A 243 -11.77 -27.68 -15.18
C GLU A 243 -13.29 -27.66 -14.96
N GLN A 244 -13.74 -27.71 -13.70
CA GLN A 244 -15.16 -27.64 -13.32
C GLN A 244 -15.62 -26.20 -13.08
N GLY A 245 -14.72 -25.22 -13.17
CA GLY A 245 -14.97 -23.81 -12.92
C GLY A 245 -14.91 -23.41 -11.44
N ASN A 246 -14.49 -24.31 -10.55
CA ASN A 246 -14.36 -23.99 -9.12
C ASN A 246 -13.20 -23.03 -8.93
N ARG A 247 -13.44 -21.97 -8.16
CA ARG A 247 -12.44 -20.98 -7.81
C ARG A 247 -11.41 -21.56 -6.84
N LEU A 248 -10.14 -21.40 -7.19
CA LEU A 248 -8.96 -21.82 -6.44
C LEU A 248 -8.19 -20.57 -6.02
N THR A 249 -7.91 -20.45 -4.72
CA THR A 249 -7.05 -19.41 -4.18
C THR A 249 -5.72 -20.03 -3.77
N TYR A 250 -4.64 -19.66 -4.45
CA TYR A 250 -3.29 -20.10 -4.15
C TYR A 250 -2.65 -19.17 -3.11
N MET A 251 -2.09 -19.79 -2.08
CA MET A 251 -1.47 -19.09 -0.97
C MET A 251 -0.23 -19.83 -0.45
N LYS A 252 0.71 -19.06 0.09
CA LYS A 252 1.79 -19.58 0.92
C LYS A 252 1.45 -19.36 2.37
N LEU A 253 1.52 -20.42 3.18
CA LEU A 253 1.44 -20.28 4.63
C LEU A 253 2.76 -19.75 5.18
N THR A 254 2.69 -18.61 5.84
CA THR A 254 3.82 -17.95 6.52
C THR A 254 3.74 -18.06 8.03
N GLY A 255 2.68 -18.67 8.57
CA GLY A 255 2.53 -18.88 10.00
C GLY A 255 1.51 -19.96 10.33
N GLY A 256 1.71 -20.64 11.45
CA GLY A 256 0.75 -21.58 12.02
C GLY A 256 0.39 -22.74 11.09
N LYS A 257 -0.89 -23.11 11.12
CA LYS A 257 -1.44 -24.23 10.35
C LYS A 257 -2.84 -23.91 9.86
N LEU A 258 -3.20 -24.47 8.70
CA LEU A 258 -4.52 -24.39 8.12
C LEU A 258 -5.15 -25.78 8.05
N LYS A 259 -6.40 -25.89 8.49
CA LYS A 259 -7.22 -27.10 8.40
C LYS A 259 -8.45 -26.88 7.55
N VAL A 260 -8.95 -27.97 6.99
CA VAL A 260 -10.23 -27.96 6.28
C VAL A 260 -11.36 -27.58 7.26
N LYS A 261 -12.25 -26.69 6.82
CA LYS A 261 -13.33 -26.01 7.57
C LYS A 261 -12.90 -24.87 8.48
N ASP A 262 -11.61 -24.52 8.52
CA ASP A 262 -11.20 -23.30 9.20
C ASP A 262 -11.87 -22.09 8.55
N VAL A 263 -12.22 -21.11 9.39
CA VAL A 263 -12.77 -19.82 8.97
C VAL A 263 -11.61 -18.87 8.78
N LEU A 264 -11.48 -18.32 7.59
CA LEU A 264 -10.53 -17.27 7.26
C LEU A 264 -11.27 -15.94 7.22
N THR A 265 -10.60 -14.89 7.69
CA THR A 265 -11.14 -13.54 7.73
C THR A 265 -10.08 -12.53 7.33
N ASN A 266 -10.53 -11.41 6.77
CA ASN A 266 -9.70 -10.25 6.47
C ASN A 266 -10.29 -8.96 7.08
N SER A 267 -10.77 -8.99 8.33
CA SER A 267 -11.46 -7.85 8.99
C SER A 267 -12.76 -7.36 8.33
N ILE A 268 -13.02 -7.71 7.06
CA ILE A 268 -14.16 -7.27 6.24
C ILE A 268 -15.12 -8.44 6.00
N TRP A 269 -14.61 -9.64 5.72
CA TRP A 269 -15.43 -10.84 5.49
C TRP A 269 -14.93 -12.04 6.31
N GLU A 270 -15.79 -13.05 6.43
CA GLU A 270 -15.48 -14.37 6.99
C GLU A 270 -15.95 -15.47 6.03
N GLU A 271 -15.02 -16.30 5.56
CA GLU A 271 -15.30 -17.41 4.64
C GLU A 271 -14.62 -18.70 5.11
N LYS A 272 -15.18 -19.85 4.72
CA LYS A 272 -14.71 -21.17 5.16
C LYS A 272 -13.90 -21.88 4.09
N VAL A 273 -12.81 -22.51 4.51
CA VAL A 273 -12.03 -23.39 3.64
C VAL A 273 -12.74 -24.72 3.46
N ASN A 274 -13.16 -25.02 2.23
CA ASN A 274 -13.85 -26.28 1.92
C ASN A 274 -12.90 -27.45 1.66
N GLN A 275 -11.79 -27.18 0.97
CA GLN A 275 -10.78 -28.18 0.62
C GLN A 275 -9.42 -27.51 0.45
N ILE A 276 -8.37 -28.18 0.90
CA ILE A 276 -6.97 -27.79 0.70
C ILE A 276 -6.36 -28.77 -0.31
N ARG A 277 -5.74 -28.23 -1.37
CA ARG A 277 -5.12 -28.99 -2.47
C ARG A 277 -3.66 -28.59 -2.63
N ILE A 278 -2.77 -29.56 -2.72
CA ILE A 278 -1.35 -29.37 -3.05
C ILE A 278 -1.14 -29.82 -4.49
N TYR A 279 -0.81 -28.89 -5.39
CA TYR A 279 -0.58 -29.19 -6.81
C TYR A 279 0.88 -29.57 -7.08
N SER A 280 1.09 -30.44 -8.06
CA SER A 280 2.39 -30.76 -8.66
C SER A 280 2.20 -31.03 -10.15
N GLY A 281 2.42 -30.01 -10.97
CA GLY A 281 1.97 -30.00 -12.37
C GLY A 281 0.44 -30.01 -12.45
N GLN A 282 -0.14 -30.90 -13.26
CA GLN A 282 -1.60 -31.03 -13.40
C GLN A 282 -2.27 -31.83 -12.28
N LYS A 283 -1.52 -32.61 -11.51
CA LYS A 283 -2.07 -33.47 -10.45
C LYS A 283 -2.11 -32.71 -9.13
N PHE A 284 -3.12 -33.00 -8.31
CA PHE A 284 -3.19 -32.49 -6.95
C PHE A 284 -3.45 -33.59 -5.93
N GLU A 285 -2.99 -33.36 -4.71
CA GLU A 285 -3.31 -34.15 -3.53
C GLU A 285 -4.20 -33.31 -2.60
N ALA A 286 -5.30 -33.88 -2.12
CA ALA A 286 -6.17 -33.23 -1.14
C ALA A 286 -5.72 -33.58 0.27
N VAL A 287 -5.47 -32.57 1.10
CA VAL A 287 -4.99 -32.73 2.48
C VAL A 287 -5.96 -32.11 3.47
N ASN A 288 -5.97 -32.63 4.70
CA ASN A 288 -6.84 -32.12 5.77
C ASN A 288 -6.20 -30.98 6.58
N GLU A 289 -4.89 -30.94 6.64
CA GLU A 289 -4.10 -29.97 7.40
C GLU A 289 -2.79 -29.69 6.66
N ILE A 290 -2.37 -28.43 6.65
CA ILE A 290 -1.09 -28.00 6.11
C ILE A 290 -0.46 -26.94 7.02
N GLY A 291 0.85 -27.00 7.18
CA GLY A 291 1.61 -26.07 8.04
C GLY A 291 2.40 -25.03 7.27
N ALA A 292 2.91 -24.03 7.98
CA ALA A 292 3.76 -22.97 7.45
C ALA A 292 4.94 -23.48 6.59
N GLY A 293 5.37 -22.63 5.65
CA GLY A 293 6.39 -22.93 4.64
C GLY A 293 5.89 -23.75 3.45
N SER A 294 4.57 -23.91 3.32
CA SER A 294 3.97 -24.68 2.22
C SER A 294 3.12 -23.79 1.32
N VAL A 295 3.12 -24.09 0.02
CA VAL A 295 2.19 -23.51 -0.94
C VAL A 295 1.01 -24.46 -1.14
N CYS A 296 -0.21 -23.94 -1.09
CA CYS A 296 -1.41 -24.71 -1.35
C CYS A 296 -2.46 -23.88 -2.07
N ALA A 297 -3.44 -24.57 -2.64
CA ALA A 297 -4.64 -23.98 -3.20
C ALA A 297 -5.84 -24.36 -2.35
N VAL A 298 -6.70 -23.41 -2.05
CA VAL A 298 -7.93 -23.61 -1.27
C VAL A 298 -9.16 -23.32 -2.10
N THR A 299 -10.26 -23.98 -1.76
CA THR A 299 -11.60 -23.73 -2.32
C THR A 299 -12.53 -23.20 -1.22
N GLY A 300 -13.58 -22.49 -1.61
CA GLY A 300 -14.58 -21.93 -0.70
C GLY A 300 -14.40 -20.45 -0.38
N LEU A 301 -13.32 -19.83 -0.85
CA LEU A 301 -13.09 -18.40 -0.76
C LEU A 301 -13.58 -17.72 -2.04
N SER A 302 -14.39 -16.68 -1.93
CA SER A 302 -14.96 -15.93 -3.05
C SER A 302 -14.49 -14.47 -3.10
N GLN A 303 -14.13 -13.88 -1.95
CA GLN A 303 -13.79 -12.46 -1.86
C GLN A 303 -12.29 -12.15 -1.87
N THR A 304 -11.44 -13.18 -1.88
CA THR A 304 -9.98 -13.00 -1.87
C THR A 304 -9.45 -12.39 -3.17
N ARG A 305 -8.34 -11.66 -3.12
CA ARG A 305 -7.62 -11.16 -4.30
C ARG A 305 -6.14 -11.56 -4.27
N PRO A 306 -5.45 -11.60 -5.40
CA PRO A 306 -4.00 -11.80 -5.43
C PRO A 306 -3.33 -10.59 -4.76
N GLY A 307 -2.33 -10.84 -3.90
CA GLY A 307 -1.68 -9.80 -3.10
C GLY A 307 -2.22 -9.67 -1.67
N ASP A 308 -3.43 -10.18 -1.39
CA ASP A 308 -4.01 -10.15 -0.05
C ASP A 308 -3.16 -10.94 0.98
N GLY A 309 -3.08 -10.40 2.20
CA GLY A 309 -2.59 -11.10 3.38
C GLY A 309 -3.75 -11.56 4.26
N LEU A 310 -3.63 -12.75 4.85
CA LEU A 310 -4.57 -13.28 5.84
C LEU A 310 -3.84 -13.60 7.16
N GLY A 311 -4.53 -13.38 8.27
CA GLY A 311 -3.97 -13.58 9.60
C GLY A 311 -2.91 -12.53 9.95
N LEU A 312 -1.69 -12.96 10.26
CA LEU A 312 -0.57 -12.06 10.55
C LEU A 312 -0.02 -11.31 9.33
N GLU A 313 -0.29 -11.80 8.11
CA GLU A 313 0.22 -11.17 6.89
C GLU A 313 -0.59 -9.94 6.52
N GLN A 314 0.11 -8.86 6.16
CA GLN A 314 -0.50 -7.68 5.57
C GLN A 314 -0.66 -7.85 4.06
N ALA A 315 -1.57 -7.06 3.47
CA ALA A 315 -1.68 -6.96 2.02
C ALA A 315 -0.35 -6.44 1.44
N SER A 316 0.00 -6.94 0.27
CA SER A 316 1.23 -6.54 -0.42
C SER A 316 1.05 -5.22 -1.13
N ASP A 317 2.15 -4.51 -1.34
CA ASP A 317 2.19 -3.37 -2.25
C ASP A 317 1.76 -3.81 -3.67
N PRO A 318 1.09 -2.93 -4.42
CA PRO A 318 0.74 -3.19 -5.80
C PRO A 318 2.00 -3.45 -6.66
N PRO A 319 1.89 -4.25 -7.73
CA PRO A 319 3.01 -4.54 -8.60
C PRO A 319 3.58 -3.26 -9.21
N VAL A 320 4.90 -3.20 -9.37
CA VAL A 320 5.60 -2.01 -9.90
C VAL A 320 5.34 -1.86 -11.40
N LEU A 321 5.14 -2.97 -12.10
CA LEU A 321 4.88 -3.00 -13.53
C LEU A 321 3.37 -2.94 -13.78
N GLU A 322 2.89 -1.74 -14.14
CA GLU A 322 1.51 -1.48 -14.55
C GLU A 322 1.36 -1.37 -16.08
N PRO A 323 0.22 -1.81 -16.64
CA PRO A 323 -0.06 -1.64 -18.06
C PRO A 323 -0.36 -0.17 -18.38
N VAL A 324 0.28 0.33 -19.43
CA VAL A 324 0.14 1.73 -19.89
C VAL A 324 -0.78 1.90 -21.09
N LEU A 325 -1.29 0.79 -21.63
CA LEU A 325 -2.17 0.76 -22.79
C LEU A 325 -3.50 0.10 -22.42
N SER A 326 -4.59 0.76 -22.79
CA SER A 326 -5.95 0.23 -22.71
C SER A 326 -6.42 -0.18 -24.10
N TYR A 327 -6.95 -1.38 -24.25
CA TYR A 327 -7.43 -1.93 -25.51
C TYR A 327 -8.93 -2.18 -25.47
N GLN A 328 -9.61 -1.89 -26.57
CA GLN A 328 -11.01 -2.28 -26.74
C GLN A 328 -11.09 -3.77 -27.05
N ILE A 329 -11.93 -4.50 -26.33
CA ILE A 329 -12.31 -5.88 -26.65
C ILE A 329 -13.48 -5.83 -27.64
N ILE A 330 -13.21 -6.17 -28.89
CA ILE A 330 -14.19 -6.23 -29.97
C ILE A 330 -14.84 -7.62 -29.96
N LEU A 331 -16.14 -7.64 -29.63
CA LEU A 331 -16.96 -8.85 -29.62
C LEU A 331 -17.50 -9.17 -31.03
N PRO A 332 -17.73 -10.45 -31.34
CA PRO A 332 -18.30 -10.85 -32.63
C PRO A 332 -19.78 -10.45 -32.73
N GLU A 333 -20.28 -10.28 -33.97
CA GLU A 333 -21.66 -9.90 -34.23
C GLU A 333 -22.66 -10.86 -33.55
N GLY A 334 -23.58 -10.32 -32.75
CA GLY A 334 -24.60 -11.08 -32.02
C GLY A 334 -24.22 -11.49 -30.59
N CYS A 335 -23.03 -11.17 -30.10
CA CYS A 335 -22.65 -11.36 -28.70
C CYS A 335 -23.03 -10.13 -27.86
N ASP A 336 -23.79 -10.34 -26.77
CA ASP A 336 -24.19 -9.26 -25.85
C ASP A 336 -23.05 -8.93 -24.87
N PRO A 337 -22.54 -7.68 -24.83
CA PRO A 337 -21.54 -7.23 -23.86
C PRO A 337 -21.93 -7.51 -22.40
N ARG A 338 -23.22 -7.46 -22.04
CA ARG A 338 -23.69 -7.72 -20.67
C ARG A 338 -23.52 -9.17 -20.24
N VAL A 339 -23.55 -10.10 -21.19
CA VAL A 339 -23.29 -11.53 -20.94
C VAL A 339 -21.79 -11.80 -20.89
N MET A 340 -21.02 -11.05 -21.67
CA MET A 340 -19.57 -11.24 -21.76
C MET A 340 -18.81 -10.59 -20.61
N LEU A 341 -19.25 -9.42 -20.14
CA LEU A 341 -18.56 -8.66 -19.09
C LEU A 341 -18.34 -9.48 -17.79
N PRO A 342 -19.33 -10.22 -17.25
CA PRO A 342 -19.10 -11.07 -16.08
C PRO A 342 -18.11 -12.21 -16.34
N LYS A 343 -18.04 -12.73 -17.57
CA LYS A 343 -17.06 -13.78 -17.94
C LYS A 343 -15.65 -13.21 -18.04
N LEU A 344 -15.51 -12.02 -18.62
CA LEU A 344 -14.24 -11.30 -18.69
C LEU A 344 -13.75 -10.93 -17.29
N ARG A 345 -14.64 -10.48 -16.40
CA ARG A 345 -14.30 -10.25 -14.99
C ARG A 345 -13.79 -11.50 -14.27
N GLN A 346 -14.13 -12.71 -14.71
CA GLN A 346 -13.50 -13.93 -14.16
C GLN A 346 -12.03 -14.06 -14.58
N ILE A 347 -11.65 -13.54 -15.75
CA ILE A 347 -10.24 -13.47 -16.16
C ILE A 347 -9.55 -12.35 -15.38
N GLU A 348 -10.20 -11.21 -15.17
CA GLU A 348 -9.70 -10.13 -14.29
C GLU A 348 -9.47 -10.60 -12.84
N GLU A 349 -10.34 -11.48 -12.30
CA GLU A 349 -10.12 -12.11 -11.00
C GLU A 349 -8.80 -12.91 -10.95
N GLU A 350 -8.38 -13.49 -12.07
CA GLU A 350 -7.14 -14.27 -12.20
C GLU A 350 -5.93 -13.36 -12.46
N GLU A 351 -6.14 -12.31 -13.27
CA GLU A 351 -5.17 -11.28 -13.66
C GLU A 351 -5.71 -9.86 -13.39
N PRO A 352 -5.53 -9.32 -12.18
CA PRO A 352 -6.12 -8.05 -11.77
C PRO A 352 -5.66 -6.84 -12.59
N GLU A 353 -4.45 -6.89 -13.16
CA GLU A 353 -3.91 -5.78 -13.95
C GLU A 353 -4.64 -5.59 -15.28
N LEU A 354 -5.53 -6.52 -15.67
CA LEU A 354 -6.34 -6.35 -16.88
C LEU A 354 -7.36 -5.22 -16.76
N HIS A 355 -7.73 -4.79 -15.55
CA HIS A 355 -8.65 -3.67 -15.28
C HIS A 355 -9.81 -3.58 -16.29
N ILE A 356 -10.67 -4.59 -16.29
CA ILE A 356 -11.73 -4.75 -17.29
C ILE A 356 -12.89 -3.84 -16.94
N ALA A 357 -12.98 -2.73 -17.68
CA ALA A 357 -13.98 -1.70 -17.49
C ALA A 357 -15.01 -1.69 -18.62
N TRP A 358 -16.24 -1.34 -18.28
CA TRP A 358 -17.25 -0.95 -19.26
C TRP A 358 -17.20 0.57 -19.41
N ASP A 359 -16.92 1.05 -20.63
CA ASP A 359 -16.98 2.46 -20.96
C ASP A 359 -18.42 2.81 -21.37
N GLU A 360 -19.12 3.56 -20.52
CA GLU A 360 -20.51 3.95 -20.77
C GLU A 360 -20.66 4.95 -21.93
N GLN A 361 -19.66 5.79 -22.18
CA GLN A 361 -19.75 6.81 -23.23
C GLN A 361 -19.59 6.18 -24.61
N LEU A 362 -18.65 5.24 -24.73
CA LEU A 362 -18.34 4.55 -25.97
C LEU A 362 -19.19 3.29 -26.18
N GLN A 363 -19.80 2.77 -25.10
CA GLN A 363 -20.50 1.47 -25.08
C GLN A 363 -19.57 0.32 -25.45
N GLU A 364 -18.35 0.34 -24.90
CA GLU A 364 -17.26 -0.59 -25.24
C GLU A 364 -16.68 -1.24 -23.99
N ILE A 365 -16.15 -2.46 -24.13
CA ILE A 365 -15.37 -3.11 -23.07
C ILE A 365 -13.91 -2.77 -23.27
N GLN A 366 -13.26 -2.23 -22.25
CA GLN A 366 -11.84 -1.90 -22.25
C GLN A 366 -11.08 -2.83 -21.31
N ALA A 367 -9.85 -3.19 -21.68
CA ALA A 367 -8.92 -3.96 -20.85
C ALA A 367 -7.51 -3.40 -21.00
N GLN A 368 -6.79 -3.28 -19.89
CA GLN A 368 -5.41 -2.84 -19.87
C GLN A 368 -4.46 -4.03 -20.11
N ILE A 369 -3.52 -3.90 -21.03
CA ILE A 369 -2.69 -5.03 -21.50
C ILE A 369 -1.24 -4.58 -21.64
N MET A 370 -0.32 -5.43 -21.22
CA MET A 370 1.12 -5.18 -21.23
C MET A 370 1.73 -5.22 -22.64
N GLY A 371 1.27 -6.12 -23.51
CA GLY A 371 1.85 -6.28 -24.84
C GLY A 371 1.08 -7.22 -25.77
N GLU A 372 1.58 -7.34 -27.01
CA GLU A 372 0.92 -8.09 -28.10
C GLU A 372 0.84 -9.60 -27.81
N VAL A 373 1.79 -10.17 -27.07
CA VAL A 373 1.76 -11.60 -26.75
C VAL A 373 0.64 -11.90 -25.77
N GLN A 374 0.41 -11.01 -24.80
CA GLN A 374 -0.74 -11.10 -23.89
C GLN A 374 -2.08 -10.99 -24.62
N ILE A 375 -2.19 -10.14 -25.66
CA ILE A 375 -3.38 -10.05 -26.51
C ILE A 375 -3.72 -11.40 -27.12
N GLU A 376 -2.76 -12.04 -27.81
CA GLU A 376 -2.99 -13.33 -28.46
C GLU A 376 -3.41 -14.42 -27.47
N ILE A 377 -2.82 -14.40 -26.27
CA ILE A 377 -3.14 -15.35 -25.20
C ILE A 377 -4.54 -15.10 -24.66
N LEU A 378 -4.93 -13.85 -24.42
CA LEU A 378 -6.29 -13.48 -24.02
C LEU A 378 -7.31 -13.93 -25.07
N GLN A 379 -7.04 -13.72 -26.37
CA GLN A 379 -7.91 -14.21 -27.44
C GLN A 379 -8.10 -15.73 -27.37
N SER A 380 -7.00 -16.47 -27.22
CA SER A 380 -7.04 -17.93 -27.12
C SER A 380 -7.71 -18.43 -25.83
N LEU A 381 -7.51 -17.76 -24.70
CA LEU A 381 -8.17 -18.06 -23.43
C LEU A 381 -9.68 -17.83 -23.52
N ILE A 382 -10.09 -16.71 -24.07
CA ILE A 382 -11.50 -16.35 -24.25
C ILE A 382 -12.18 -17.34 -25.20
N GLN A 383 -11.52 -17.71 -26.30
CA GLN A 383 -12.02 -18.70 -27.25
C GLN A 383 -12.14 -20.09 -26.62
N SER A 384 -11.09 -20.58 -25.94
CA SER A 384 -11.07 -21.93 -25.36
C SER A 384 -12.05 -22.09 -24.19
N ARG A 385 -12.19 -21.06 -23.34
CA ARG A 385 -12.99 -21.13 -22.12
C ARG A 385 -14.44 -20.72 -22.31
N PHE A 386 -14.70 -19.74 -23.17
CA PHE A 386 -16.04 -19.18 -23.36
C PHE A 386 -16.63 -19.45 -24.76
N GLY A 387 -15.84 -19.99 -25.69
CA GLY A 387 -16.28 -20.28 -27.06
C GLY A 387 -16.50 -19.03 -27.91
N VAL A 388 -15.88 -17.90 -27.56
CA VAL A 388 -16.06 -16.61 -28.24
C VAL A 388 -14.74 -16.17 -28.87
N GLU A 389 -14.76 -15.86 -30.16
CA GLU A 389 -13.60 -15.25 -30.83
C GLU A 389 -13.69 -13.73 -30.69
N VAL A 390 -12.72 -13.13 -30.01
CA VAL A 390 -12.64 -11.68 -29.79
C VAL A 390 -11.45 -11.09 -30.54
N ALA A 391 -11.57 -9.83 -30.94
CA ALA A 391 -10.48 -9.04 -31.48
C ALA A 391 -10.14 -7.89 -30.53
N PHE A 392 -8.96 -7.30 -30.69
CA PHE A 392 -8.53 -6.11 -29.96
C PHE A 392 -8.26 -4.99 -30.95
N ASP A 393 -8.54 -3.75 -30.55
CA ASP A 393 -8.22 -2.58 -31.37
C ASP A 393 -6.72 -2.26 -31.32
N ALA A 394 -6.32 -1.12 -31.88
CA ALA A 394 -4.94 -0.69 -31.83
C ALA A 394 -4.47 -0.36 -30.39
N GLY A 395 -5.38 -0.16 -29.43
CA GLY A 395 -5.14 0.30 -28.08
C GLY A 395 -5.01 1.82 -27.98
N ARG A 396 -5.47 2.40 -26.87
CA ARG A 396 -5.38 3.82 -26.49
C ARG A 396 -4.42 3.98 -25.31
N ILE A 397 -3.83 5.16 -25.20
CA ILE A 397 -2.93 5.50 -24.08
C ILE A 397 -3.78 5.85 -22.87
N VAL A 398 -3.39 5.33 -21.71
CA VAL A 398 -3.95 5.80 -20.44
C VAL A 398 -3.25 7.11 -20.11
N TYR A 399 -3.88 8.24 -20.43
CA TYR A 399 -3.36 9.54 -20.04
C TYR A 399 -3.68 9.82 -18.55
N LYS A 400 -2.93 10.75 -17.96
CA LYS A 400 -3.22 11.30 -16.62
C LYS A 400 -3.25 12.82 -16.70
N GLU A 401 -3.84 13.48 -15.72
CA GLU A 401 -3.86 14.94 -15.64
C GLU A 401 -3.23 15.44 -14.33
N THR A 402 -2.58 16.59 -14.37
CA THR A 402 -2.06 17.27 -13.16
C THR A 402 -2.17 18.80 -13.34
N ILE A 403 -1.85 19.56 -12.29
CA ILE A 403 -1.90 21.03 -12.31
C ILE A 403 -0.49 21.62 -12.17
N VAL A 404 -0.30 22.83 -12.69
CA VAL A 404 0.99 23.53 -12.62
C VAL A 404 1.01 24.63 -11.57
N ASN A 405 -0.16 25.17 -11.20
CA ASN A 405 -0.29 26.26 -10.24
C ASN A 405 -1.16 25.84 -9.05
N VAL A 406 -0.95 26.54 -7.93
CA VAL A 406 -1.78 26.38 -6.73
C VAL A 406 -3.11 27.08 -6.93
N VAL A 407 -4.20 26.41 -6.57
CA VAL A 407 -5.56 26.97 -6.61
C VAL A 407 -6.38 26.56 -5.39
N GLU A 408 -7.34 27.40 -5.02
CA GLU A 408 -8.37 27.07 -4.04
C GLU A 408 -9.64 26.65 -4.78
N GLY A 409 -9.99 25.38 -4.63
CA GLY A 409 -11.23 24.78 -5.12
C GLY A 409 -12.34 24.87 -4.08
N VAL A 410 -13.52 25.35 -4.49
CA VAL A 410 -14.67 25.53 -3.60
C VAL A 410 -15.83 24.66 -4.06
N GLY A 411 -16.35 23.85 -3.15
CA GLY A 411 -17.49 22.99 -3.39
C GLY A 411 -18.59 23.25 -2.37
N HIS A 412 -19.78 23.56 -2.87
CA HIS A 412 -20.96 23.79 -2.06
C HIS A 412 -22.10 22.87 -2.50
N PHE A 413 -22.76 22.26 -1.52
CA PHE A 413 -23.88 21.35 -1.74
C PHE A 413 -25.01 21.66 -0.75
N GLU A 414 -26.03 22.35 -1.24
CA GLU A 414 -27.20 22.76 -0.45
C GLU A 414 -28.52 22.48 -1.18
N PRO A 415 -28.93 21.20 -1.38
CA PRO A 415 -30.31 20.89 -1.72
C PRO A 415 -31.27 21.12 -0.54
N LEU A 416 -32.58 21.07 -0.78
CA LEU A 416 -33.63 21.26 0.24
C LEU A 416 -33.33 20.48 1.54
N ARG A 417 -32.99 21.21 2.62
CA ARG A 417 -32.66 20.69 3.97
C ARG A 417 -31.31 19.97 4.11
N HIS A 418 -30.40 20.17 3.16
CA HIS A 418 -29.02 19.69 3.20
C HIS A 418 -28.05 20.87 3.16
N TYR A 419 -26.87 20.77 3.77
CA TYR A 419 -25.83 21.82 3.70
C TYR A 419 -24.44 21.22 3.89
N ALA A 420 -23.54 21.44 2.94
CA ALA A 420 -22.12 21.23 3.13
C ALA A 420 -21.29 22.17 2.25
N GLU A 421 -20.22 22.71 2.82
CA GLU A 421 -19.26 23.57 2.12
C GLU A 421 -17.84 23.10 2.41
N VAL A 422 -17.03 22.94 1.37
CA VAL A 422 -15.66 22.42 1.46
C VAL A 422 -14.74 23.28 0.60
N HIS A 423 -13.63 23.72 1.19
CA HIS A 423 -12.56 24.46 0.51
C HIS A 423 -11.29 23.60 0.51
N LEU A 424 -10.79 23.31 -0.68
CA LEU A 424 -9.61 22.49 -0.90
C LEU A 424 -8.52 23.34 -1.57
N LEU A 425 -7.33 23.32 -1.00
CA LEU A 425 -6.14 23.86 -1.63
C LEU A 425 -5.51 22.75 -2.48
N LEU A 426 -5.52 22.93 -3.80
CA LEU A 426 -4.87 22.03 -4.74
C LEU A 426 -3.47 22.59 -5.05
N THR A 427 -2.44 21.83 -4.69
CA THR A 427 -1.04 22.15 -4.98
C THR A 427 -0.41 21.08 -5.87
N PRO A 428 0.48 21.45 -6.81
CA PRO A 428 1.26 20.47 -7.57
C PRO A 428 2.15 19.64 -6.65
N GLY A 429 2.12 18.31 -6.81
CA GLY A 429 2.99 17.36 -6.13
C GLY A 429 4.28 17.07 -6.89
N GLU A 430 5.15 16.25 -6.29
CA GLU A 430 6.32 15.72 -7.01
C GLU A 430 5.88 14.70 -8.08
N PRO A 431 6.57 14.60 -9.23
CA PRO A 431 6.22 13.62 -10.26
C PRO A 431 6.22 12.18 -9.72
N GLY A 432 5.14 11.44 -9.93
CA GLY A 432 4.96 10.08 -9.41
C GLY A 432 4.57 9.99 -7.93
N SER A 433 4.29 11.12 -7.26
CA SER A 433 3.82 11.14 -5.87
C SER A 433 2.36 10.70 -5.70
N GLY A 434 1.60 10.62 -6.80
CA GLY A 434 0.19 10.26 -6.75
C GLY A 434 -0.69 11.34 -6.12
N LEU A 435 -1.82 10.96 -5.53
CA LEU A 435 -2.68 11.90 -4.81
C LEU A 435 -2.38 11.85 -3.32
N GLN A 436 -2.12 13.02 -2.74
CA GLN A 436 -1.86 13.18 -1.31
C GLN A 436 -2.97 14.02 -0.70
N PHE A 437 -3.55 13.55 0.39
CA PHE A 437 -4.65 14.23 1.08
C PHE A 437 -4.20 14.67 2.47
N GLU A 438 -4.40 15.93 2.80
CA GLU A 438 -4.06 16.50 4.10
C GLU A 438 -5.17 17.42 4.63
N ALA A 439 -5.18 17.68 5.94
CA ALA A 439 -6.07 18.65 6.55
C ALA A 439 -5.27 19.68 7.34
N GLU A 440 -5.43 20.95 6.97
CA GLU A 440 -4.89 22.14 7.65
C GLU A 440 -6.04 23.05 8.11
N CYS A 441 -7.15 22.45 8.56
CA CYS A 441 -8.32 23.18 9.03
C CYS A 441 -8.38 23.19 10.55
N SER A 442 -8.66 24.35 11.16
CA SER A 442 -8.85 24.45 12.62
C SER A 442 -10.06 23.63 13.07
N GLU A 443 -9.94 22.95 14.20
CA GLU A 443 -11.05 22.21 14.83
C GLU A 443 -12.21 23.14 15.23
N ASP A 444 -11.95 24.44 15.37
CA ASP A 444 -12.97 25.47 15.64
C ASP A 444 -13.86 25.76 14.43
N VAL A 445 -13.36 25.55 13.21
CA VAL A 445 -14.07 25.83 11.94
C VAL A 445 -14.85 24.60 11.49
N LEU A 446 -14.20 23.44 11.52
CA LEU A 446 -14.81 22.18 11.15
C LEU A 446 -14.32 21.09 12.10
N GLY A 447 -15.26 20.40 12.77
CA GLY A 447 -14.93 19.34 13.71
C GLY A 447 -14.10 18.22 13.08
N LYS A 448 -13.20 17.63 13.86
CA LYS A 448 -12.25 16.60 13.41
C LYS A 448 -12.92 15.37 12.77
N SER A 449 -14.13 15.02 13.19
CA SER A 449 -14.93 13.95 12.61
C SER A 449 -15.28 14.24 11.14
N TRP A 450 -15.73 15.45 10.85
CA TRP A 450 -16.07 15.89 9.49
C TRP A 450 -14.83 16.03 8.61
N GLN A 451 -13.72 16.53 9.16
CA GLN A 451 -12.45 16.57 8.42
C GLN A 451 -12.02 15.17 7.96
N ARG A 452 -12.05 14.17 8.87
CA ARG A 452 -11.74 12.77 8.53
C ARG A 452 -12.71 12.19 7.51
N LEU A 453 -14.00 12.52 7.61
CA LEU A 453 -15.01 12.05 6.65
C LEU A 453 -14.73 12.59 5.24
N ILE A 454 -14.42 13.89 5.12
CA ILE A 454 -14.07 14.52 3.83
C ILE A 454 -12.85 13.85 3.22
N LEU A 455 -11.79 13.64 4.01
CA LEU A 455 -10.57 12.96 3.54
C LEU A 455 -10.87 11.54 3.06
N SER A 456 -11.66 10.77 3.83
CA SER A 456 -12.05 9.42 3.43
C SER A 456 -12.84 9.39 2.12
N HIS A 457 -13.74 10.35 1.90
CA HIS A 457 -14.47 10.45 0.63
C HIS A 457 -13.58 10.84 -0.54
N LEU A 458 -12.58 11.71 -0.31
CA LEU A 458 -11.59 12.06 -1.32
C LEU A 458 -10.72 10.85 -1.71
N GLU A 459 -10.43 9.94 -0.78
CA GLU A 459 -9.68 8.70 -1.03
C GLU A 459 -10.50 7.59 -1.69
N GLU A 460 -11.82 7.54 -1.45
CA GLU A 460 -12.71 6.48 -1.95
C GLU A 460 -12.84 6.45 -3.48
N LYS A 461 -12.80 7.61 -4.14
CA LYS A 461 -13.11 7.76 -5.57
C LYS A 461 -11.90 8.27 -6.36
N ALA A 462 -11.60 7.61 -7.47
CA ALA A 462 -10.67 8.13 -8.46
C ALA A 462 -11.25 9.39 -9.13
N HIS A 463 -10.56 10.52 -8.96
CA HIS A 463 -11.01 11.81 -9.48
C HIS A 463 -10.66 11.98 -10.96
N LYS A 464 -11.63 12.47 -11.75
CA LYS A 464 -11.45 12.75 -13.18
C LYS A 464 -10.99 14.18 -13.43
N GLY A 465 -10.03 14.31 -14.33
CA GLY A 465 -9.54 15.57 -14.87
C GLY A 465 -10.55 16.27 -15.77
N VAL A 466 -10.25 17.52 -16.12
CA VAL A 466 -11.15 18.42 -16.85
C VAL A 466 -10.81 18.51 -18.34
N LEU A 467 -9.62 18.06 -18.76
CA LEU A 467 -9.17 18.16 -20.14
C LEU A 467 -9.67 17.00 -21.00
N THR A 468 -9.48 15.77 -20.51
CA THR A 468 -9.74 14.53 -21.24
C THR A 468 -10.61 13.55 -20.44
N GLY A 469 -10.96 13.89 -19.20
CA GLY A 469 -11.62 12.98 -18.27
C GLY A 469 -10.69 11.91 -17.69
N SER A 470 -9.39 12.01 -17.96
CA SER A 470 -8.36 11.12 -17.46
C SER A 470 -8.17 11.28 -15.95
N GLY A 471 -7.69 10.23 -15.27
CA GLY A 471 -7.44 10.29 -13.83
C GLY A 471 -6.41 11.36 -13.46
N ILE A 472 -6.64 12.09 -12.37
CA ILE A 472 -5.67 13.07 -11.87
C ILE A 472 -4.56 12.41 -11.03
N THR A 473 -3.35 12.95 -11.08
CA THR A 473 -2.18 12.45 -10.34
C THR A 473 -1.24 13.59 -9.95
N ASP A 474 -0.34 13.32 -9.02
CA ASP A 474 0.74 14.22 -8.59
C ASP A 474 0.17 15.54 -8.05
N LEU A 475 -0.83 15.42 -7.17
CA LEU A 475 -1.53 16.54 -6.55
C LEU A 475 -1.57 16.33 -5.05
N LYS A 476 -1.29 17.40 -4.32
CA LYS A 476 -1.56 17.50 -2.89
C LYS A 476 -2.82 18.34 -2.68
N ILE A 477 -3.85 17.69 -2.13
CA ILE A 477 -5.18 18.24 -1.89
C ILE A 477 -5.33 18.43 -0.38
N THR A 478 -5.27 19.70 0.05
CA THR A 478 -5.32 20.06 1.47
C THR A 478 -6.68 20.67 1.81
N LEU A 479 -7.39 20.09 2.78
CA LEU A 479 -8.59 20.70 3.36
C LEU A 479 -8.19 21.89 4.22
N VAL A 480 -8.47 23.10 3.74
CA VAL A 480 -8.11 24.36 4.42
C VAL A 480 -9.28 24.95 5.20
N SER A 481 -10.50 24.76 4.71
CA SER A 481 -11.70 25.29 5.35
C SER A 481 -12.94 24.50 4.95
N GLY A 482 -14.02 24.64 5.71
CA GLY A 482 -15.30 24.03 5.40
C GLY A 482 -16.36 24.45 6.42
N ARG A 483 -17.62 24.15 6.12
CA ARG A 483 -18.74 24.51 6.99
C ARG A 483 -19.79 23.42 7.01
N ALA A 484 -20.22 23.09 8.23
CA ALA A 484 -21.35 22.21 8.50
C ALA A 484 -22.51 23.00 9.14
N HIS A 485 -23.73 22.51 8.97
CA HIS A 485 -24.93 22.95 9.66
C HIS A 485 -25.42 21.86 10.63
N ASN A 486 -25.59 22.21 11.91
CA ASN A 486 -25.87 21.26 13.00
C ASN A 486 -27.13 20.39 12.84
N LYS A 487 -28.07 20.76 11.96
CA LYS A 487 -29.34 20.04 11.74
C LYS A 487 -29.55 19.55 10.31
N HIS A 488 -28.72 20.00 9.37
CA HIS A 488 -28.97 19.84 7.94
C HIS A 488 -27.76 19.28 7.21
N THR A 489 -26.67 18.93 7.90
CA THR A 489 -25.53 18.27 7.27
C THR A 489 -25.58 16.79 7.56
N GLU A 490 -25.65 16.00 6.51
CA GLU A 490 -25.48 14.55 6.54
C GLU A 490 -24.12 14.16 5.95
N GLY A 491 -23.64 12.96 6.24
CA GLY A 491 -22.32 12.52 5.75
C GLY A 491 -22.21 12.53 4.23
N GLY A 492 -23.30 12.21 3.53
CA GLY A 492 -23.36 12.24 2.06
C GLY A 492 -23.20 13.64 1.46
N ASP A 493 -23.54 14.71 2.19
CA ASP A 493 -23.46 16.08 1.70
C ASP A 493 -22.00 16.53 1.53
N PHE A 494 -21.13 16.13 2.47
CA PHE A 494 -19.70 16.40 2.39
C PHE A 494 -19.01 15.66 1.25
N ARG A 495 -19.48 14.45 0.92
CA ARG A 495 -19.01 13.71 -0.26
C ARG A 495 -19.28 14.51 -1.53
N GLU A 496 -20.50 14.97 -1.70
CA GLU A 496 -20.94 15.76 -2.84
C GLU A 496 -20.19 17.11 -2.94
N ALA A 497 -20.03 17.81 -1.81
CA ALA A 497 -19.30 19.07 -1.75
C ALA A 497 -17.80 18.89 -2.06
N ALA A 498 -17.15 17.87 -1.50
CA ALA A 498 -15.72 17.61 -1.72
C ALA A 498 -15.41 17.31 -3.20
N TYR A 499 -16.22 16.50 -3.87
CA TYR A 499 -16.03 16.18 -5.29
C TYR A 499 -16.19 17.40 -6.19
N ARG A 500 -17.15 18.27 -5.88
CA ARG A 500 -17.34 19.54 -6.59
C ARG A 500 -16.18 20.50 -6.35
N ALA A 501 -15.64 20.56 -5.12
CA ALA A 501 -14.49 21.40 -4.79
C ALA A 501 -13.25 21.01 -5.62
N VAL A 502 -12.97 19.71 -5.76
CA VAL A 502 -11.89 19.22 -6.63
C VAL A 502 -12.13 19.64 -8.08
N ARG A 503 -13.34 19.40 -8.62
CA ARG A 503 -13.67 19.68 -10.03
C ARG A 503 -13.64 21.18 -10.35
N GLN A 504 -14.18 22.02 -9.48
CA GLN A 504 -14.13 23.47 -9.62
C GLN A 504 -12.68 23.97 -9.57
N GLY A 505 -11.89 23.48 -8.62
CA GLY A 505 -10.47 23.83 -8.54
C GLY A 505 -9.70 23.43 -9.80
N LEU A 506 -9.93 22.24 -10.35
CA LEU A 506 -9.28 21.79 -11.60
C LEU A 506 -9.64 22.66 -12.82
N LYS A 507 -10.86 23.21 -12.87
CA LYS A 507 -11.29 24.15 -13.93
C LYS A 507 -10.58 25.51 -13.83
N GLU A 508 -10.31 25.96 -12.60
CA GLU A 508 -9.57 27.20 -12.36
C GLU A 508 -8.04 27.02 -12.48
N ALA A 509 -7.55 25.81 -12.22
CA ALA A 509 -6.16 25.46 -12.39
C ALA A 509 -5.74 25.42 -13.86
N LYS A 510 -4.46 25.72 -14.09
CA LYS A 510 -3.77 25.38 -15.33
C LYS A 510 -3.45 23.89 -15.34
N SER A 511 -4.46 23.11 -15.72
CA SER A 511 -4.35 21.66 -15.89
C SER A 511 -3.51 21.33 -17.12
N ILE A 512 -2.68 20.28 -17.02
CA ILE A 512 -1.86 19.74 -18.11
C ILE A 512 -2.11 18.24 -18.27
N LEU A 513 -2.03 17.76 -19.51
CA LEU A 513 -2.11 16.35 -19.83
C LEU A 513 -0.72 15.71 -19.70
N LEU A 514 -0.68 14.57 -19.02
CA LEU A 514 0.48 13.72 -18.88
C LEU A 514 0.29 12.45 -19.70
N GLU A 515 1.36 12.00 -20.34
CA GLU A 515 1.43 10.72 -21.03
C GLU A 515 2.53 9.84 -20.41
N PRO A 516 2.40 8.52 -20.50
CA PRO A 516 3.44 7.61 -20.01
C PRO A 516 4.66 7.63 -20.93
N PHE A 517 5.84 7.54 -20.30
CA PHE A 517 7.13 7.43 -20.97
C PHE A 517 7.79 6.09 -20.66
N TYR A 518 8.33 5.44 -21.70
CA TYR A 518 9.24 4.33 -21.50
C TYR A 518 10.66 4.84 -21.25
N ALA A 519 11.36 4.25 -20.29
CA ALA A 519 12.80 4.15 -20.30
C ALA A 519 13.18 2.91 -21.11
N PHE A 520 13.98 3.10 -22.17
CA PHE A 520 14.34 2.01 -23.06
C PHE A 520 15.84 1.80 -23.13
N GLN A 521 16.21 0.55 -23.42
CA GLN A 521 17.54 0.13 -23.83
C GLN A 521 17.40 -0.52 -25.22
N LEU A 522 18.06 0.06 -26.22
CA LEU A 522 18.06 -0.42 -27.58
C LEU A 522 19.44 -0.94 -27.95
N GLU A 523 19.53 -2.24 -28.18
CA GLU A 523 20.73 -2.91 -28.64
C GLU A 523 20.66 -3.07 -30.15
N LEU A 524 21.67 -2.62 -30.88
CA LEU A 524 21.69 -2.68 -32.33
C LEU A 524 23.11 -2.62 -32.89
N PRO A 525 23.35 -3.05 -34.15
CA PRO A 525 24.66 -2.91 -34.76
C PRO A 525 25.13 -1.45 -34.82
N VAL A 526 26.42 -1.18 -34.57
CA VAL A 526 27.01 0.17 -34.53
C VAL A 526 26.67 0.99 -35.79
N LYS A 527 26.60 0.35 -36.95
CA LYS A 527 26.27 0.98 -38.24
C LYS A 527 24.85 1.56 -38.31
N MET A 528 23.94 1.08 -37.45
CA MET A 528 22.53 1.47 -37.44
C MET A 528 22.20 2.49 -36.34
N VAL A 529 23.15 2.83 -35.46
CA VAL A 529 22.97 3.77 -34.34
C VAL A 529 22.44 5.13 -34.81
N GLY A 530 23.03 5.72 -35.85
CA GLY A 530 22.62 7.04 -36.34
C GLY A 530 21.16 7.07 -36.82
N ARG A 531 20.70 5.99 -37.45
CA ARG A 531 19.28 5.85 -37.84
C ARG A 531 18.40 5.77 -36.59
N ALA A 532 18.75 4.90 -35.64
CA ALA A 532 17.97 4.72 -34.43
C ALA A 532 17.84 6.01 -33.61
N MET A 533 18.93 6.78 -33.47
CA MET A 533 18.89 8.08 -32.78
C MET A 533 17.97 9.08 -33.50
N THR A 534 18.00 9.10 -34.84
CA THR A 534 17.11 9.96 -35.63
C THR A 534 15.65 9.54 -35.47
N ASP A 535 15.37 8.24 -35.46
CA ASP A 535 14.01 7.72 -35.29
C ASP A 535 13.48 8.04 -33.88
N ILE A 536 14.30 7.89 -32.83
CA ILE A 536 13.97 8.27 -31.45
C ILE A 536 13.69 9.77 -31.33
N GLU A 537 14.52 10.63 -31.93
CA GLU A 537 14.31 12.08 -31.91
C GLU A 537 13.00 12.49 -32.59
N LYS A 538 12.67 11.86 -33.73
CA LYS A 538 11.37 12.05 -34.40
C LYS A 538 10.19 11.62 -33.53
N MET A 539 10.38 10.54 -32.77
CA MET A 539 9.40 10.03 -31.81
C MET A 539 9.33 10.85 -30.51
N GLN A 540 9.93 12.05 -30.46
CA GLN A 540 10.00 12.93 -29.28
C GLN A 540 10.68 12.27 -28.08
N GLY A 541 11.60 11.35 -28.35
CA GLY A 541 12.42 10.69 -27.34
C GLY A 541 13.81 11.31 -27.21
N THR A 542 14.43 11.05 -26.06
CA THR A 542 15.84 11.32 -25.79
C THR A 542 16.61 10.01 -25.76
N CYS A 543 17.83 9.99 -26.30
CA CYS A 543 18.70 8.82 -26.21
C CYS A 543 20.18 9.20 -26.21
N GLU A 544 20.95 8.38 -25.51
CA GLU A 544 22.39 8.50 -25.39
C GLU A 544 23.06 7.15 -25.69
N LEU A 545 24.27 7.20 -26.22
CA LEU A 545 25.08 6.00 -26.42
C LEU A 545 25.73 5.60 -25.10
N SER A 546 25.27 4.48 -24.54
CA SER A 546 25.75 4.00 -23.24
C SER A 546 27.03 3.17 -23.38
N GLN A 547 27.00 2.14 -24.24
CA GLN A 547 28.11 1.20 -24.41
C GLN A 547 28.24 0.73 -25.85
N THR A 548 29.46 0.40 -26.26
CA THR A 548 29.75 -0.23 -27.55
C THR A 548 30.55 -1.50 -27.30
N ASN A 549 29.92 -2.65 -27.59
CA ASN A 549 30.54 -3.96 -27.52
C ASN A 549 30.88 -4.45 -28.93
N GLY A 550 32.03 -4.04 -29.44
CA GLY A 550 32.55 -4.47 -30.75
C GLY A 550 31.64 -4.06 -31.91
N GLU A 551 30.84 -5.00 -32.43
CA GLU A 551 29.92 -4.77 -33.55
C GLU A 551 28.53 -4.26 -33.12
N MET A 552 28.20 -4.33 -31.82
CA MET A 552 26.92 -3.93 -31.26
C MET A 552 27.06 -2.70 -30.36
N ALA A 553 26.06 -1.84 -30.39
CA ALA A 553 25.93 -0.64 -29.58
C ALA A 553 24.66 -0.72 -28.74
N VAL A 554 24.71 -0.12 -27.56
CA VAL A 554 23.58 -0.01 -26.63
C VAL A 554 23.23 1.47 -26.48
N LEU A 555 22.05 1.84 -26.96
CA LEU A 555 21.43 3.13 -26.75
C LEU A 555 20.52 3.03 -25.52
N VAL A 556 20.60 4.02 -24.63
CA VAL A 556 19.68 4.14 -23.48
C VAL A 556 18.99 5.47 -23.58
N GLY A 557 17.69 5.51 -23.29
CA GLY A 557 16.90 6.71 -23.51
C GLY A 557 15.52 6.65 -22.89
N SER A 558 14.72 7.68 -23.17
CA SER A 558 13.31 7.69 -22.84
C SER A 558 12.47 8.31 -23.96
N ALA A 559 11.29 7.76 -24.22
CA ALA A 559 10.36 8.30 -25.21
C ALA A 559 8.89 8.02 -24.81
N PRO A 560 7.93 8.79 -25.36
CA PRO A 560 6.51 8.52 -25.17
C PRO A 560 6.13 7.09 -25.57
N VAL A 561 5.25 6.45 -24.80
CA VAL A 561 4.77 5.09 -25.08
C VAL A 561 4.07 5.02 -26.44
N ILE A 562 3.28 6.04 -26.80
CA ILE A 562 2.51 6.07 -28.05
C ILE A 562 3.40 6.06 -29.30
N THR A 563 4.53 6.76 -29.25
CA THR A 563 5.42 6.90 -30.40
C THR A 563 6.29 5.67 -30.58
N LEU A 564 6.68 4.99 -29.49
CA LEU A 564 7.42 3.72 -29.53
C LEU A 564 6.55 2.51 -29.90
N ARG A 565 5.24 2.69 -30.10
CA ARG A 565 4.34 1.61 -30.52
C ARG A 565 4.87 0.98 -31.81
N ASN A 566 5.01 -0.35 -31.80
CA ASN A 566 5.54 -1.15 -32.91
C ASN A 566 7.00 -0.86 -33.31
N TYR A 567 7.73 0.03 -32.63
CA TYR A 567 9.09 0.39 -33.05
C TYR A 567 10.03 -0.82 -33.05
N GLN A 568 9.85 -1.79 -32.15
CA GLN A 568 10.60 -3.05 -32.15
C GLN A 568 10.53 -3.79 -33.50
N LYS A 569 9.39 -3.77 -34.21
CA LYS A 569 9.25 -4.41 -35.53
C LYS A 569 10.11 -3.68 -36.57
N GLU A 570 10.14 -2.35 -36.52
CA GLU A 570 10.98 -1.55 -37.41
C GLU A 570 12.47 -1.76 -37.13
N VAL A 571 12.85 -1.76 -35.85
CA VAL A 571 14.21 -2.08 -35.40
C VAL A 571 14.65 -3.42 -35.96
N VAL A 572 13.86 -4.47 -35.76
CA VAL A 572 14.14 -5.82 -36.29
C VAL A 572 14.29 -5.80 -37.81
N ALA A 573 13.42 -5.09 -38.53
CA ALA A 573 13.48 -5.00 -39.99
C ALA A 573 14.77 -4.34 -40.49
N TYR A 574 15.15 -3.17 -39.96
CA TYR A 574 16.35 -2.47 -40.45
C TYR A 574 17.66 -3.01 -39.89
N SER A 575 17.64 -3.66 -38.73
CA SER A 575 18.80 -4.30 -38.12
C SER A 575 19.05 -5.73 -38.65
N LYS A 576 18.20 -6.22 -39.56
CA LYS A 576 18.22 -7.61 -40.06
C LYS A 576 18.08 -8.64 -38.94
N GLY A 577 17.26 -8.33 -37.94
CA GLY A 577 16.97 -9.19 -36.79
C GLY A 577 17.97 -9.14 -35.65
N LEU A 578 19.01 -8.32 -35.74
CA LEU A 578 20.03 -8.18 -34.68
C LEU A 578 19.64 -7.17 -33.59
N GLY A 579 18.66 -6.31 -33.87
CA GLY A 579 18.26 -5.24 -32.96
C GLY A 579 17.21 -5.68 -31.94
N ARG A 580 17.41 -5.28 -30.68
CA ARG A 580 16.51 -5.58 -29.55
C ARG A 580 16.21 -4.31 -28.77
N LEU A 581 14.94 -3.93 -28.72
CA LEU A 581 14.40 -2.87 -27.88
C LEU A 581 13.86 -3.49 -26.59
N PHE A 582 14.35 -3.00 -25.47
CA PHE A 582 13.82 -3.29 -24.14
C PHE A 582 13.19 -2.02 -23.61
N CYS A 583 11.95 -2.08 -23.15
CA CYS A 583 11.25 -0.94 -22.55
C CYS A 583 10.88 -1.29 -21.10
N SER A 584 10.93 -0.27 -20.24
CA SER A 584 10.43 -0.28 -18.87
C SER A 584 9.69 1.02 -18.63
N LEU A 585 8.65 1.02 -17.81
CA LEU A 585 7.93 2.25 -17.49
C LEU A 585 8.86 3.19 -16.70
N LYS A 586 9.05 4.42 -17.18
CA LYS A 586 9.80 5.46 -16.45
C LYS A 586 8.89 6.27 -15.53
N GLY A 587 7.61 6.38 -15.90
CA GLY A 587 6.61 7.22 -15.25
C GLY A 587 5.86 8.07 -16.26
N TYR A 588 5.13 9.06 -15.76
CA TYR A 588 4.37 10.01 -16.57
C TYR A 588 5.13 11.32 -16.72
N ALA A 589 5.03 11.94 -17.90
CA ALA A 589 5.60 13.26 -18.17
C ALA A 589 4.63 14.09 -19.02
N PRO A 590 4.83 15.42 -19.13
CA PRO A 590 3.98 16.28 -19.94
C PRO A 590 3.83 15.76 -21.37
N CYS A 591 2.59 15.66 -21.84
CA CYS A 591 2.27 15.11 -23.14
C CYS A 591 2.85 15.97 -24.26
N HIS A 592 3.61 15.34 -25.17
CA HIS A 592 4.31 16.00 -26.26
C HIS A 592 3.37 16.71 -27.24
N ASN A 593 2.17 16.16 -27.46
CA ASN A 593 1.15 16.72 -28.36
C ASN A 593 -0.21 16.91 -27.65
N GLY A 594 -0.17 17.38 -26.39
CA GLY A 594 -1.37 17.48 -25.53
C GLY A 594 -2.57 18.17 -26.18
N SER A 595 -2.39 19.27 -26.91
CA SER A 595 -3.51 19.98 -27.57
C SER A 595 -4.24 19.13 -28.60
N GLU A 596 -3.52 18.37 -29.42
CA GLU A 596 -4.10 17.49 -30.45
C GLU A 596 -4.86 16.34 -29.79
N VAL A 597 -4.30 15.77 -28.71
CA VAL A 597 -4.92 14.67 -27.96
C VAL A 597 -6.22 15.15 -27.31
N ILE A 598 -6.20 16.31 -26.64
CA ILE A 598 -7.38 16.90 -26.00
C ILE A 598 -8.49 17.15 -27.04
N GLU A 599 -8.15 17.72 -28.19
CA GLU A 599 -9.12 17.95 -29.27
C GLU A 599 -9.68 16.63 -29.83
N SER A 600 -8.83 15.59 -29.98
CA SER A 600 -9.25 14.29 -30.49
C SER A 600 -10.18 13.52 -29.56
N ILE A 601 -9.95 13.62 -28.24
CA ILE A 601 -10.80 12.99 -27.22
C ILE A 601 -12.12 13.76 -27.11
N GLY A 602 -12.09 15.09 -27.21
CA GLY A 602 -13.28 15.93 -27.26
C GLY A 602 -14.14 15.86 -25.99
N TYR A 603 -13.52 15.57 -24.85
CA TYR A 603 -14.22 15.46 -23.56
C TYR A 603 -14.72 16.83 -23.11
N ASP A 604 -16.02 16.91 -22.78
CA ASP A 604 -16.66 18.12 -22.28
C ASP A 604 -17.00 17.96 -20.78
N PRO A 605 -16.22 18.58 -19.87
CA PRO A 605 -16.44 18.45 -18.43
C PRO A 605 -17.75 19.06 -17.95
N GLU A 606 -18.38 19.96 -18.71
CA GLU A 606 -19.66 20.60 -18.31
C GLU A 606 -20.87 19.74 -18.66
N ARG A 607 -20.70 18.74 -19.54
CA ARG A 607 -21.74 17.75 -19.87
C ARG A 607 -21.66 16.48 -19.01
N ASP A 608 -20.62 16.33 -18.20
CA ASP A 608 -20.45 15.19 -17.30
C ASP A 608 -21.35 15.35 -16.07
N THR A 609 -22.55 14.77 -16.14
CA THR A 609 -23.54 14.80 -15.05
C THR A 609 -23.13 13.98 -13.83
N GLU A 610 -22.24 13.00 -13.99
CA GLU A 610 -21.78 12.16 -12.89
C GLU A 610 -20.66 12.83 -12.07
N ASN A 611 -19.96 13.80 -12.68
CA ASN A 611 -18.88 14.54 -12.05
C ASN A 611 -19.04 16.05 -12.34
N PRO A 612 -20.07 16.70 -11.78
CA PRO A 612 -20.40 18.08 -12.07
C PRO A 612 -19.28 19.04 -11.64
N THR A 613 -19.07 20.09 -12.44
CA THR A 613 -18.08 21.16 -12.17
C THR A 613 -18.64 22.30 -11.32
N GLY A 614 -19.97 22.50 -11.36
CA GLY A 614 -20.69 23.52 -10.61
C GLY A 614 -21.09 23.10 -9.19
N SER A 615 -21.50 24.07 -8.39
CA SER A 615 -21.98 23.88 -7.01
C SER A 615 -23.49 24.07 -6.90
N VAL A 616 -24.13 23.46 -5.89
CA VAL A 616 -25.58 23.55 -5.67
C VAL A 616 -25.85 24.48 -4.49
N PHE A 617 -26.60 25.54 -4.73
CA PHE A 617 -26.99 26.54 -3.73
C PHE A 617 -28.50 26.57 -3.55
N CYS A 618 -28.99 27.03 -2.41
CA CYS A 618 -30.43 27.18 -2.18
C CYS A 618 -30.87 28.65 -2.31
N ALA A 619 -31.89 28.92 -3.15
CA ALA A 619 -32.59 30.20 -3.15
C ALA A 619 -34.10 29.97 -3.14
N HIS A 620 -34.82 30.65 -2.23
CA HIS A 620 -36.28 30.58 -2.11
C HIS A 620 -36.84 29.15 -1.90
N GLY A 621 -36.06 28.25 -1.29
CA GLY A 621 -36.49 26.88 -0.99
C GLY A 621 -36.42 25.92 -2.19
N ALA A 622 -35.68 26.28 -3.24
CA ALA A 622 -35.31 25.38 -4.32
C ALA A 622 -33.78 25.43 -4.54
N GLY A 623 -33.16 24.26 -4.72
CA GLY A 623 -31.76 24.17 -5.09
C GLY A 623 -31.57 24.61 -6.55
N PHE A 624 -30.58 25.46 -6.81
CA PHE A 624 -30.16 25.86 -8.16
C PHE A 624 -28.67 25.59 -8.34
N LEU A 625 -28.26 25.32 -9.58
CA LEU A 625 -26.88 25.05 -9.95
C LEU A 625 -26.18 26.37 -10.27
N VAL A 626 -25.00 26.58 -9.68
CA VAL A 626 -24.10 27.69 -9.99
C VAL A 626 -22.90 27.13 -10.76
N ASP A 627 -22.63 27.74 -11.91
CA ASP A 627 -21.50 27.37 -12.77
C ASP A 627 -20.16 27.63 -12.08
N TRP A 628 -19.14 26.87 -12.45
CA TRP A 628 -17.85 26.77 -11.75
C TRP A 628 -17.12 28.12 -11.59
N ASP A 629 -17.33 29.05 -12.53
CA ASP A 629 -16.72 30.37 -12.59
C ASP A 629 -17.36 31.35 -11.59
N ALA A 630 -18.65 31.16 -11.30
CA ALA A 630 -19.41 32.00 -10.37
C ALA A 630 -19.42 31.47 -8.93
N VAL A 631 -18.96 30.23 -8.65
CA VAL A 631 -19.05 29.62 -7.31
C VAL A 631 -18.42 30.49 -6.21
N LYS A 632 -17.28 31.14 -6.50
CA LYS A 632 -16.59 32.00 -5.53
C LYS A 632 -17.36 33.27 -5.18
N ASP A 633 -18.26 33.74 -6.04
CA ASP A 633 -19.09 34.91 -5.75
C ASP A 633 -20.24 34.58 -4.79
N TYR A 634 -20.57 33.30 -4.62
CA TYR A 634 -21.67 32.81 -3.77
C TYR A 634 -21.17 32.09 -2.50
N MET A 635 -19.86 31.96 -2.29
CA MET A 635 -19.29 31.25 -1.14
C MET A 635 -19.70 31.90 0.20
N HIS A 636 -19.94 31.08 1.22
CA HIS A 636 -20.31 31.57 2.55
C HIS A 636 -19.11 31.63 3.50
N VAL A 637 -17.97 31.08 3.10
CA VAL A 637 -16.69 31.12 3.82
C VAL A 637 -15.66 31.95 3.03
N GLU A 638 -14.92 32.82 3.74
CA GLU A 638 -13.87 33.65 3.12
C GLU A 638 -12.75 32.81 2.50
N SER A 639 -12.28 33.22 1.32
CA SER A 639 -11.17 32.56 0.61
C SER A 639 -9.90 32.49 1.45
N TYR A 640 -9.29 31.30 1.49
CA TYR A 640 -8.02 31.08 2.17
C TYR A 640 -6.88 31.90 1.55
N LEU A 641 -6.89 32.09 0.22
CA LEU A 641 -5.87 32.86 -0.48
C LEU A 641 -5.97 34.37 -0.21
N GLN A 642 -7.18 34.92 -0.08
CA GLN A 642 -7.38 36.34 0.26
C GLN A 642 -6.86 36.69 1.67
N LYS A 643 -6.95 35.77 2.64
CA LYS A 643 -6.41 35.99 4.00
C LYS A 643 -4.88 36.18 4.04
N LYS A 644 -4.13 35.61 3.09
CA LYS A 644 -2.68 35.82 2.98
C LYS A 644 -2.32 37.14 2.29
N ASP A 645 -3.11 37.57 1.31
CA ASP A 645 -2.90 38.86 0.65
C ASP A 645 -3.21 40.04 1.58
N ASP A 646 -4.26 39.95 2.42
CA ASP A 646 -4.58 40.98 3.42
C ASP A 646 -3.51 41.12 4.52
N LEU A 647 -2.87 40.01 4.94
CA LEU A 647 -1.71 40.03 5.84
C LEU A 647 -0.44 40.61 5.19
N SER A 648 -0.39 40.69 3.86
CA SER A 648 0.71 41.27 3.09
C SER A 648 0.44 42.72 2.65
N GLY A 649 -0.83 43.16 2.68
CA GLY A 649 -1.30 44.45 2.17
C GLY A 649 -1.18 45.63 3.14
N GLU A 650 -1.02 45.41 4.44
CA GLU A 650 -0.97 46.50 5.44
C GLU A 650 0.39 47.25 5.50
N THR A 651 1.42 46.82 4.77
CA THR A 651 2.76 47.43 4.84
C THR A 651 3.12 48.34 3.66
N ALA A 652 2.19 48.62 2.74
CA ALA A 652 2.48 49.34 1.50
C ALA A 652 1.93 50.77 1.45
N GLN A 653 2.19 51.59 2.47
CA GLN A 653 2.25 53.04 2.29
C GLN A 653 3.44 53.66 3.04
N ILE A 654 4.26 54.34 2.23
CA ILE A 654 5.32 55.33 2.53
C ILE A 654 6.75 54.79 2.41
N GLN A 655 7.25 54.88 1.17
CA GLN A 655 8.50 55.55 0.73
C GLN A 655 9.76 55.36 1.60
N ALA A 656 10.95 55.08 1.09
CA ALA A 656 11.45 55.00 -0.27
C ALA A 656 12.92 54.52 -0.21
N SER A 657 13.40 54.10 -1.37
CA SER A 657 14.75 54.38 -1.90
C SER A 657 15.88 53.37 -1.63
N TYR A 658 16.41 52.91 -2.77
CA TYR A 658 17.75 52.39 -3.10
C TYR A 658 18.12 50.92 -2.77
N THR A 659 18.10 50.13 -3.85
CA THR A 659 19.17 49.24 -4.35
C THR A 659 20.58 49.66 -3.88
N GLU A 660 21.55 48.80 -3.55
CA GLU A 660 22.09 47.65 -4.29
C GLU A 660 23.11 46.87 -3.43
N GLU A 661 23.23 45.57 -3.73
CA GLU A 661 24.44 44.71 -3.75
C GLU A 661 25.22 44.24 -2.49
N LYS A 662 25.30 42.89 -2.45
CA LYS A 662 26.46 41.99 -2.26
C LYS A 662 26.94 41.58 -0.87
N TRP A 663 27.17 40.27 -0.80
CA TRP A 663 27.61 39.41 0.29
C TRP A 663 29.13 39.47 0.52
N ILE A 664 29.57 39.13 1.75
CA ILE A 664 30.86 38.54 2.22
C ILE A 664 30.71 38.43 3.77
N SER A 665 31.32 37.55 4.57
CA SER A 665 31.89 36.18 4.51
C SER A 665 32.00 35.71 5.97
N LEU A 666 32.31 34.43 6.20
CA LEU A 666 32.43 33.78 7.51
C LEU A 666 33.62 34.23 8.39
N ASP A 667 34.32 35.31 8.07
CA ASP A 667 35.52 35.74 8.80
C ASP A 667 35.26 36.69 9.99
N GLU A 668 34.03 37.14 10.22
CA GLU A 668 33.70 38.02 11.36
C GLU A 668 33.28 37.25 12.63
N ILE A 669 32.96 35.96 12.52
CA ILE A 669 32.50 35.15 13.66
C ILE A 669 33.69 34.73 14.56
N ASP A 670 34.89 34.58 13.98
CA ASP A 670 36.07 34.12 14.71
C ASP A 670 36.79 35.20 15.54
N GLN A 671 36.41 36.48 15.42
CA GLN A 671 37.04 37.55 16.21
C GLN A 671 36.41 37.77 17.60
N ILE A 672 35.21 37.24 17.86
CA ILE A 672 34.56 37.43 19.18
C ILE A 672 34.93 36.29 20.15
N ILE A 673 35.24 35.09 19.64
CA ILE A 673 35.49 33.89 20.46
C ILE A 673 36.85 33.93 21.18
N ASN A 674 37.82 34.75 20.73
CA ASN A 674 39.20 34.69 21.23
C ASN A 674 39.67 35.85 22.12
N SER A 675 38.78 36.69 22.65
CA SER A 675 39.18 37.72 23.63
C SER A 675 38.42 37.62 24.95
N THR A 676 38.81 36.62 25.78
CA THR A 676 39.12 36.72 27.24
C THR A 676 38.88 35.36 27.95
N PHE A 677 39.81 34.41 27.79
CA PHE A 677 40.93 34.12 28.71
C PHE A 677 40.59 33.26 29.96
N TYR A 678 40.97 31.99 29.83
CA TYR A 678 41.11 30.95 30.85
C TYR A 678 42.15 31.29 31.94
N ALA A 679 42.01 30.72 33.14
CA ALA A 679 42.80 29.54 33.56
C ALA A 679 42.89 29.31 35.08
N ASN A 680 42.76 28.02 35.43
CA ASN A 680 43.46 27.26 36.48
C ASN A 680 42.87 27.05 37.90
N GLN A 681 42.49 25.78 38.10
CA GLN A 681 42.88 24.84 39.18
C GLN A 681 42.04 24.72 40.48
N GLY A 682 41.70 23.46 40.80
CA GLY A 682 41.93 22.91 42.14
C GLY A 682 40.77 22.21 42.86
N LYS A 683 40.88 20.89 43.07
CA LYS A 683 40.03 20.03 43.92
C LYS A 683 40.19 20.31 45.43
N LYS A 684 39.11 20.25 46.23
CA LYS A 684 38.81 19.23 47.29
C LYS A 684 37.86 19.72 48.42
N SER A 685 36.83 18.90 48.66
CA SER A 685 36.20 18.44 49.93
C SER A 685 35.81 19.40 51.07
N ALA A 686 34.58 19.28 51.59
CA ALA A 686 34.25 18.50 52.81
C ALA A 686 32.89 18.87 53.45
N TRP A 687 32.20 17.82 53.92
CA TRP A 687 31.35 17.71 55.13
C TRP A 687 29.85 18.08 55.15
N LYS A 688 29.05 17.00 55.10
CA LYS A 688 28.00 16.55 56.04
C LYS A 688 27.14 17.60 56.78
N ARG A 689 25.82 17.43 56.65
CA ARG A 689 24.88 17.48 57.79
C ARG A 689 23.89 16.32 57.74
N ARG A 690 23.57 15.81 58.93
CA ARG A 690 22.89 14.56 59.26
C ARG A 690 21.68 14.89 60.17
N LYS A 691 20.55 14.23 59.91
CA LYS A 691 19.47 13.77 60.81
C LYS A 691 18.67 14.73 61.70
N THR A 692 17.35 14.53 61.64
CA THR A 692 16.45 14.00 62.72
C THR A 692 15.15 13.55 62.01
N ALA A 693 14.64 12.31 61.98
CA ALA A 693 14.46 11.18 62.92
C ALA A 693 13.22 11.29 63.83
N LEU A 694 12.10 10.70 63.39
CA LEU A 694 11.07 9.87 64.08
C LEU A 694 9.81 9.89 63.18
N GLU A 695 9.05 8.83 62.89
CA GLU A 695 8.96 7.50 63.48
C GLU A 695 8.17 6.59 62.50
N SER A 696 8.55 5.33 62.50
CA SER A 696 8.03 4.20 61.73
C SER A 696 6.66 3.71 62.23
N TYR A 697 5.95 2.87 61.47
CA TYR A 697 5.76 1.44 61.78
C TYR A 697 4.71 0.80 60.85
N TYR A 698 5.00 -0.46 60.52
CA TYR A 698 4.30 -1.43 59.66
C TYR A 698 4.61 -1.40 58.17
N GLU A 699 5.75 -2.00 57.83
CA GLU A 699 5.77 -2.91 56.68
C GLU A 699 5.27 -4.30 57.10
N PRO A 700 4.44 -4.94 56.28
CA PRO A 700 4.53 -6.37 56.05
C PRO A 700 5.09 -6.63 54.63
N VAL A 701 6.21 -7.36 54.62
CA VAL A 701 6.73 -8.34 53.66
C VAL A 701 6.04 -8.41 52.28
N PRO A 702 6.79 -8.37 51.16
CA PRO A 702 6.21 -8.55 49.84
C PRO A 702 5.68 -9.98 49.69
N SER A 703 4.36 -10.13 49.72
CA SER A 703 3.73 -11.29 49.08
C SER A 703 4.09 -11.23 47.61
N VAL A 704 4.64 -12.32 47.09
CA VAL A 704 4.84 -12.58 45.67
C VAL A 704 3.48 -12.42 44.97
N ASN A 705 3.18 -11.21 44.52
CA ASN A 705 2.06 -11.00 43.63
C ASN A 705 2.63 -11.24 42.25
N ARG A 706 2.32 -12.43 41.72
CA ARG A 706 2.23 -12.65 40.27
C ARG A 706 1.67 -11.36 39.69
N GLN A 707 2.41 -10.70 38.81
CA GLN A 707 1.83 -9.66 37.97
C GLN A 707 0.62 -10.32 37.31
N LYS A 708 -0.57 -10.08 37.84
CA LYS A 708 -1.80 -10.28 37.06
C LYS A 708 -1.60 -9.33 35.91
N GLU A 709 -1.48 -9.89 34.71
CA GLU A 709 -1.60 -9.14 33.46
C GLU A 709 -2.76 -8.15 33.65
N THR A 710 -2.49 -6.87 33.37
CA THR A 710 -3.48 -5.80 33.48
C THR A 710 -4.61 -6.11 32.50
N GLN A 711 -5.63 -6.82 32.97
CA GLN A 711 -6.84 -7.10 32.21
C GLN A 711 -7.50 -5.77 31.88
N GLU A 712 -7.83 -5.55 30.60
CA GLU A 712 -8.50 -4.32 30.15
C GLU A 712 -9.83 -4.14 30.92
N GLU A 713 -10.11 -2.91 31.35
CA GLU A 713 -11.31 -2.58 32.12
C GLU A 713 -12.45 -2.21 31.17
N TYR A 714 -13.57 -2.93 31.28
CA TYR A 714 -14.79 -2.66 30.52
C TYR A 714 -15.90 -2.15 31.43
N LEU A 715 -16.60 -1.10 30.99
CA LEU A 715 -17.80 -0.59 31.63
C LEU A 715 -18.99 -0.81 30.69
N LEU A 716 -19.86 -1.76 31.03
CA LEU A 716 -21.11 -2.01 30.32
C LEU A 716 -22.21 -1.12 30.90
N VAL A 717 -22.90 -0.36 30.07
CA VAL A 717 -23.95 0.57 30.50
C VAL A 717 -25.27 0.19 29.85
N ASP A 718 -26.30 -0.02 30.67
CA ASP A 718 -27.67 -0.16 30.17
C ASP A 718 -28.27 1.22 29.86
N GLY A 719 -28.33 1.56 28.57
CA GLY A 719 -28.60 2.91 28.12
C GLY A 719 -29.98 3.43 28.53
N TYR A 720 -31.04 2.64 28.41
CA TYR A 720 -32.39 3.10 28.81
C TYR A 720 -32.54 3.17 30.33
N ASN A 721 -31.92 2.26 31.07
CA ASN A 721 -31.95 2.30 32.53
C ASN A 721 -31.31 3.60 33.05
N ILE A 722 -30.17 4.00 32.49
CA ILE A 722 -29.50 5.26 32.89
C ILE A 722 -30.33 6.49 32.48
N ILE A 723 -30.84 6.54 31.24
CA ILE A 723 -31.66 7.66 30.76
C ILE A 723 -32.87 7.89 31.66
N HIS A 724 -33.56 6.83 32.07
CA HIS A 724 -34.72 6.94 32.95
C HIS A 724 -34.38 7.25 34.41
N ALA A 725 -33.15 6.95 34.85
CA ALA A 725 -32.70 7.20 36.21
C ALA A 725 -32.16 8.62 36.43
N TRP A 726 -31.61 9.27 35.40
CA TRP A 726 -31.02 10.61 35.51
C TRP A 726 -32.07 11.70 35.21
N PRO A 727 -32.39 12.58 36.18
CA PRO A 727 -33.47 13.57 36.02
C PRO A 727 -33.32 14.45 34.76
N GLU A 728 -32.09 14.90 34.47
CA GLU A 728 -31.79 15.76 33.32
C GLU A 728 -31.94 15.08 31.96
N LEU A 729 -31.79 13.75 31.91
CA LEU A 729 -32.01 12.98 30.68
C LEU A 729 -33.48 12.59 30.56
N LYS A 730 -34.14 12.30 31.68
CA LYS A 730 -35.56 11.97 31.73
C LYS A 730 -36.44 13.16 31.31
N GLU A 731 -36.08 14.39 31.68
CA GLU A 731 -36.79 15.59 31.19
C GLU A 731 -36.65 15.77 29.67
N LEU A 732 -35.51 15.38 29.09
CA LEU A 732 -35.28 15.45 27.64
C LEU A 732 -36.02 14.35 26.87
N VAL A 733 -36.32 13.22 27.51
CA VAL A 733 -37.09 12.12 26.91
C VAL A 733 -38.51 12.55 26.55
N ASP A 734 -39.14 13.39 27.36
CA ASP A 734 -40.51 13.86 27.13
C ASP A 734 -40.62 14.73 25.85
N ASP A 735 -39.50 15.33 25.40
CA ASP A 735 -39.41 16.15 24.19
C ASP A 735 -38.79 15.42 22.99
N ASN A 736 -37.69 14.68 23.20
CA ASN A 736 -36.99 13.92 22.15
C ASN A 736 -36.09 12.79 22.73
N MET A 737 -36.50 11.54 22.53
CA MET A 737 -35.75 10.35 22.95
C MET A 737 -34.33 10.28 22.37
N ASP A 738 -34.15 10.66 21.10
CA ASP A 738 -32.83 10.59 20.46
C ASP A 738 -31.88 11.66 21.02
N GLY A 739 -32.42 12.81 21.43
CA GLY A 739 -31.67 13.86 22.13
C GLY A 739 -31.16 13.41 23.51
N ALA A 740 -31.97 12.66 24.25
CA ALA A 740 -31.57 12.10 25.54
C ALA A 740 -30.48 11.01 25.38
N ARG A 741 -30.55 10.19 24.33
CA ARG A 741 -29.49 9.22 24.00
C ARG A 741 -28.18 9.91 23.67
N MET A 742 -28.21 10.91 22.78
CA MET A 742 -27.00 11.61 22.36
C MET A 742 -26.29 12.29 23.54
N LYS A 743 -27.05 12.94 24.44
CA LYS A 743 -26.50 13.58 25.64
C LYS A 743 -25.87 12.56 26.61
N LEU A 744 -26.44 11.36 26.73
CA LEU A 744 -25.84 10.30 27.53
C LEU A 744 -24.52 9.82 26.91
N LEU A 745 -24.49 9.62 25.60
CA LEU A 745 -23.29 9.20 24.86
C LEU A 745 -22.14 10.21 25.01
N ASP A 746 -22.43 11.50 24.87
CA ASP A 746 -21.43 12.56 25.06
C ASP A 746 -20.87 12.58 26.49
N THR A 747 -21.75 12.39 27.49
CA THR A 747 -21.36 12.36 28.90
C THR A 747 -20.42 11.18 29.20
N LEU A 748 -20.72 10.00 28.63
CA LEU A 748 -19.90 8.80 28.82
C LEU A 748 -18.59 8.85 28.02
N SER A 749 -18.60 9.40 26.81
CA SER A 749 -17.38 9.58 26.00
C SER A 749 -16.36 10.47 26.73
N ASN A 750 -16.82 11.56 27.35
CA ASN A 750 -15.95 12.41 28.16
C ASN A 750 -15.38 11.65 29.35
N TYR A 751 -16.24 10.89 30.06
CA TYR A 751 -15.81 10.09 31.21
C TYR A 751 -14.80 8.99 30.85
N GLN A 752 -14.93 8.38 29.68
CA GLN A 752 -13.99 7.38 29.18
C GLN A 752 -12.57 7.92 29.06
N GLY A 753 -12.43 9.14 28.54
CA GLY A 753 -11.15 9.83 28.41
C GLY A 753 -10.43 10.02 29.75
N ILE A 754 -11.20 10.10 30.85
CA ILE A 754 -10.67 10.29 32.21
C ILE A 754 -10.24 8.96 32.84
N ARG A 755 -11.07 7.93 32.75
CA ARG A 755 -10.85 6.64 33.44
C ARG A 755 -10.00 5.64 32.65
N LYS A 756 -9.77 5.89 31.34
CA LYS A 756 -9.04 4.98 30.42
C LYS A 756 -9.60 3.55 30.45
N CYS A 757 -10.92 3.42 30.44
CA CYS A 757 -11.63 2.13 30.34
C CYS A 757 -12.38 2.04 29.00
N GLN A 758 -12.79 0.84 28.56
CA GLN A 758 -13.61 0.66 27.37
C GLN A 758 -15.09 0.69 27.77
N ILE A 759 -15.87 1.63 27.24
CA ILE A 759 -17.30 1.74 27.57
C ILE A 759 -18.13 1.15 26.43
N ILE A 760 -19.02 0.22 26.78
CA ILE A 760 -20.02 -0.32 25.86
C ILE A 760 -21.39 0.04 26.41
N ILE A 761 -22.19 0.77 25.62
CA ILE A 761 -23.57 1.11 25.98
C ILE A 761 -24.54 0.31 25.14
N VAL A 762 -25.53 -0.29 25.79
CA VAL A 762 -26.48 -1.21 25.16
C VAL A 762 -27.88 -0.61 25.20
N PHE A 763 -28.54 -0.56 24.05
CA PHE A 763 -29.92 -0.13 23.91
C PHE A 763 -30.79 -1.26 23.33
N ASP A 764 -31.98 -1.43 23.89
CA ASP A 764 -33.02 -2.26 23.29
C ASP A 764 -33.50 -1.71 21.94
N ALA A 765 -33.59 -2.59 20.94
CA ALA A 765 -34.26 -2.28 19.68
C ALA A 765 -35.79 -2.26 19.87
N TYR A 766 -36.35 -1.09 20.20
CA TYR A 766 -37.79 -0.87 20.16
C TYR A 766 -38.21 -0.24 18.83
N ARG A 767 -39.00 -1.00 18.04
CA ARG A 767 -39.87 -0.58 16.91
C ARG A 767 -39.33 -0.59 15.47
N VAL A 768 -38.63 -1.63 15.02
CA VAL A 768 -38.55 -1.95 13.57
C VAL A 768 -38.53 -3.46 13.36
N GLN A 769 -39.48 -4.01 12.59
CA GLN A 769 -39.54 -5.44 12.29
C GLN A 769 -38.33 -5.86 11.45
N GLY A 770 -37.57 -6.86 11.92
CA GLY A 770 -36.47 -7.47 11.17
C GLY A 770 -35.08 -6.83 11.36
N HIS A 771 -34.86 -6.05 12.42
CA HIS A 771 -33.55 -5.42 12.67
C HIS A 771 -32.49 -6.45 13.10
N LEU A 772 -31.35 -6.43 12.42
CA LEU A 772 -30.12 -7.14 12.82
C LEU A 772 -29.38 -6.33 13.90
N GLU A 773 -28.52 -7.00 14.66
CA GLU A 773 -27.68 -6.37 15.70
C GLU A 773 -26.76 -5.35 15.04
N GLU A 774 -26.79 -4.12 15.54
CA GLU A 774 -26.01 -3.02 14.98
C GLU A 774 -25.07 -2.49 16.07
N VAL A 775 -23.78 -2.64 15.83
CA VAL A 775 -22.73 -2.06 16.68
C VAL A 775 -22.25 -0.80 15.97
N ILE A 776 -22.46 0.33 16.62
CA ILE A 776 -22.12 1.66 16.12
C ILE A 776 -21.10 2.25 17.07
N ASP A 777 -19.93 2.59 16.56
CA ASP A 777 -18.90 3.25 17.35
C ASP A 777 -19.19 4.75 17.41
N TYR A 778 -19.46 5.27 18.61
CA TYR A 778 -19.69 6.68 18.85
C TYR A 778 -18.49 7.28 19.57
N HIS A 779 -17.67 8.08 18.87
CA HIS A 779 -16.38 8.56 19.36
C HIS A 779 -15.45 7.41 19.79
N THR A 780 -15.26 7.22 21.10
CA THR A 780 -14.43 6.15 21.69
C THR A 780 -15.26 5.08 22.42
N ILE A 781 -16.59 5.22 22.45
CA ILE A 781 -17.52 4.29 23.10
C ILE A 781 -18.24 3.41 22.07
N HIS A 782 -18.44 2.14 22.40
CA HIS A 782 -19.16 1.20 21.54
C HIS A 782 -20.65 1.21 21.89
N MET A 783 -21.51 1.61 20.95
CA MET A 783 -22.97 1.57 21.13
C MET A 783 -23.53 0.33 20.45
N VAL A 784 -24.30 -0.46 21.19
CA VAL A 784 -24.90 -1.71 20.69
C VAL A 784 -26.41 -1.59 20.72
N TYR A 785 -27.05 -1.73 19.56
CA TYR A 785 -28.48 -2.00 19.47
C TYR A 785 -28.72 -3.52 19.37
N THR A 786 -29.45 -4.06 20.34
CA THR A 786 -29.74 -5.50 20.40
C THR A 786 -30.69 -5.93 19.27
N ARG A 787 -30.71 -7.24 18.94
CA ARG A 787 -31.66 -7.80 17.96
C ARG A 787 -33.09 -7.77 18.51
N GLU A 788 -34.11 -7.76 17.64
CA GLU A 788 -35.54 -7.69 18.01
C GLU A 788 -35.98 -8.73 19.08
N ALA A 789 -35.33 -9.89 19.14
CA ALA A 789 -35.65 -10.97 20.09
C ALA A 789 -34.72 -11.05 21.32
N GLN A 790 -33.80 -10.10 21.49
CA GLN A 790 -32.81 -10.08 22.57
C GLN A 790 -32.90 -8.77 23.35
N THR A 791 -33.06 -8.84 24.68
CA THR A 791 -33.03 -7.64 25.52
C THR A 791 -31.60 -7.21 25.84
N ALA A 792 -31.40 -5.93 26.15
CA ALA A 792 -30.15 -5.35 26.61
C ALA A 792 -29.62 -6.11 27.82
N ASP A 793 -30.51 -6.51 28.73
CA ASP A 793 -30.18 -7.40 29.85
C ASP A 793 -29.56 -8.72 29.40
N GLN A 794 -30.17 -9.41 28.42
CA GLN A 794 -29.65 -10.68 27.88
C GLN A 794 -28.30 -10.50 27.18
N TYR A 795 -28.09 -9.37 26.50
CA TYR A 795 -26.80 -9.04 25.89
C TYR A 795 -25.73 -8.81 26.96
N ILE A 796 -26.03 -8.00 27.97
CA ILE A 796 -25.11 -7.68 29.08
C ILE A 796 -24.76 -8.95 29.87
N GLU A 797 -25.74 -9.80 30.17
CA GLU A 797 -25.50 -11.09 30.85
C GLU A 797 -24.59 -12.01 30.04
N LYS A 798 -24.87 -12.19 28.74
CA LYS A 798 -24.07 -13.03 27.85
C LYS A 798 -22.65 -12.50 27.72
N PHE A 799 -22.50 -11.19 27.50
CA PHE A 799 -21.19 -10.55 27.39
C PHE A 799 -20.40 -10.71 28.69
N ALA A 800 -21.00 -10.39 29.84
CA ALA A 800 -20.35 -10.53 31.14
C ALA A 800 -19.91 -11.98 31.39
N HIS A 801 -20.75 -12.97 31.08
CA HIS A 801 -20.43 -14.38 31.29
C HIS A 801 -19.31 -14.89 30.36
N ASP A 802 -19.36 -14.54 29.08
CA ASP A 802 -18.39 -15.00 28.07
C ASP A 802 -16.99 -14.39 28.29
N HIS A 803 -16.93 -13.20 28.88
CA HIS A 803 -15.71 -12.39 28.93
C HIS A 803 -15.13 -12.17 30.35
N GLN A 804 -15.82 -12.60 31.43
CA GLN A 804 -15.38 -12.46 32.84
C GLN A 804 -13.97 -13.01 33.17
N LYS A 805 -13.43 -13.93 32.35
CA LYS A 805 -12.11 -14.54 32.60
C LYS A 805 -10.97 -13.70 32.07
N ASN A 806 -11.23 -12.88 31.04
CA ASN A 806 -10.22 -12.17 30.28
C ASN A 806 -10.18 -10.67 30.62
N TYR A 807 -11.31 -10.09 31.07
CA TYR A 807 -11.46 -8.66 31.30
C TYR A 807 -12.01 -8.33 32.69
N ASN A 808 -11.70 -7.13 33.18
CA ASN A 808 -12.30 -6.59 34.41
C ASN A 808 -13.59 -5.82 34.06
N ILE A 809 -14.73 -6.49 34.20
CA ILE A 809 -16.03 -5.97 33.74
C ILE A 809 -16.79 -5.33 34.90
N THR A 810 -17.20 -4.08 34.70
CA THR A 810 -18.13 -3.34 35.56
C THR A 810 -19.42 -3.10 34.81
N VAL A 811 -20.58 -3.38 35.42
CA VAL A 811 -21.89 -3.14 34.81
C VAL A 811 -22.61 -2.01 35.53
N ALA A 812 -23.09 -1.02 34.78
CA ALA A 812 -23.90 0.09 35.26
C ALA A 812 -25.39 -0.15 35.01
N THR A 813 -26.13 -0.51 36.06
CA THR A 813 -27.59 -0.67 36.02
C THR A 813 -28.21 -0.48 37.41
N SER A 814 -29.45 0.00 37.46
CA SER A 814 -30.26 0.09 38.69
C SER A 814 -31.36 -0.97 38.78
N ASP A 815 -31.44 -1.92 37.84
CA ASP A 815 -32.41 -3.01 37.91
C ASP A 815 -31.99 -4.08 38.94
N GLY A 816 -32.82 -4.31 39.95
CA GLY A 816 -32.51 -5.21 41.05
C GLY A 816 -32.34 -6.70 40.66
N LEU A 817 -33.03 -7.18 39.62
CA LEU A 817 -32.85 -8.54 39.13
C LEU A 817 -31.52 -8.67 38.39
N GLN A 818 -31.23 -7.72 37.51
CA GLN A 818 -29.97 -7.67 36.75
C GLN A 818 -28.76 -7.56 37.69
N GLN A 819 -28.85 -6.76 38.74
CA GLN A 819 -27.77 -6.63 39.73
C GLN A 819 -27.44 -7.93 40.46
N LEU A 820 -28.45 -8.77 40.75
CA LEU A 820 -28.24 -10.08 41.39
C LEU A 820 -27.55 -11.07 40.44
N ILE A 821 -27.91 -11.05 39.15
CA ILE A 821 -27.36 -11.95 38.13
C ILE A 821 -25.90 -11.59 37.84
N ILE A 822 -25.60 -10.31 37.63
CA ILE A 822 -24.23 -9.84 37.35
C ILE A 822 -23.29 -10.07 38.54
N ARG A 823 -23.77 -9.88 39.78
CA ARG A 823 -22.98 -10.25 40.97
C ARG A 823 -22.75 -11.76 41.07
N GLY A 824 -23.73 -12.56 40.65
CA GLY A 824 -23.58 -14.02 40.52
C GLY A 824 -22.51 -14.42 39.50
N ALA A 825 -22.32 -13.62 38.46
CA ALA A 825 -21.28 -13.77 37.44
C ALA A 825 -19.91 -13.19 37.84
N GLY A 826 -19.75 -12.67 39.06
CA GLY A 826 -18.45 -12.20 39.58
C GLY A 826 -17.97 -10.84 39.03
N CYS A 827 -18.81 -10.10 38.31
CA CYS A 827 -18.48 -8.77 37.78
C CYS A 827 -18.73 -7.65 38.81
N ALA A 828 -18.04 -6.52 38.65
CA ALA A 828 -18.26 -5.33 39.46
C ALA A 828 -19.56 -4.61 39.04
N LEU A 829 -20.18 -3.88 39.97
CA LEU A 829 -21.47 -3.25 39.72
C LEU A 829 -21.50 -1.79 40.17
N LEU A 830 -22.06 -0.95 39.32
CA LEU A 830 -22.37 0.45 39.58
C LEU A 830 -23.88 0.68 39.43
N SER A 831 -24.51 1.32 40.40
CA SER A 831 -25.88 1.84 40.19
C SER A 831 -25.85 3.09 39.31
N ALA A 832 -26.98 3.45 38.69
CA ALA A 832 -27.07 4.65 37.85
C ALA A 832 -26.72 5.93 38.64
N ARG A 833 -27.01 5.97 39.94
CA ARG A 833 -26.69 7.11 40.81
C ARG A 833 -25.21 7.17 41.14
N GLU A 834 -24.58 6.03 41.42
CA GLU A 834 -23.15 5.95 41.70
C GLU A 834 -22.34 6.33 40.47
N LEU A 835 -22.73 5.85 39.28
CA LEU A 835 -22.10 6.23 38.02
C LEU A 835 -22.14 7.75 37.80
N LYS A 836 -23.29 8.39 38.08
CA LYS A 836 -23.42 9.85 37.96
C LYS A 836 -22.45 10.61 38.87
N VAL A 837 -22.41 10.23 40.16
CA VAL A 837 -21.51 10.85 41.14
C VAL A 837 -20.04 10.64 40.76
N GLU A 838 -19.71 9.47 40.22
CA GLU A 838 -18.35 9.16 39.76
C GLU A 838 -17.93 10.04 38.57
N ILE A 839 -18.82 10.25 37.60
CA ILE A 839 -18.60 11.12 36.44
C ILE A 839 -18.43 12.58 36.86
N GLU A 840 -19.30 13.09 37.74
CA GLU A 840 -19.23 14.46 38.24
C GLU A 840 -17.91 14.70 39.00
N GLY A 841 -17.52 13.79 39.88
CA GLY A 841 -16.27 13.88 40.62
C GLY A 841 -15.03 13.78 39.71
N ALA A 842 -15.09 13.01 38.62
CA ALA A 842 -14.02 12.93 37.64
C ALA A 842 -13.83 14.28 36.89
N ASN A 843 -14.92 14.93 36.51
CA ASN A 843 -14.90 16.23 35.86
C ASN A 843 -14.39 17.35 36.78
N GLU A 844 -14.75 17.32 38.07
CA GLU A 844 -14.24 18.30 39.05
C GLU A 844 -12.73 18.21 39.24
N ARG A 845 -12.14 17.00 39.23
CA ARG A 845 -10.68 16.82 39.35
C ARG A 845 -9.92 17.42 38.17
N ILE A 846 -10.41 17.23 36.95
CA ILE A 846 -9.79 17.83 35.76
C ILE A 846 -9.88 19.35 35.83
N ASN A 847 -11.04 19.90 36.19
CA ASN A 847 -11.17 21.34 36.34
C ASN A 847 -10.21 21.92 37.38
N HIS A 848 -9.93 21.19 38.47
CA HIS A 848 -8.95 21.58 39.46
C HIS A 848 -7.51 21.50 38.93
N GLU A 849 -7.13 20.43 38.22
CA GLU A 849 -5.81 20.30 37.57
C GLU A 849 -5.60 21.38 36.51
N TYR A 850 -6.63 21.70 35.73
CA TYR A 850 -6.58 22.75 34.70
C TYR A 850 -6.43 24.16 35.30
N GLN A 851 -7.07 24.41 36.46
CA GLN A 851 -6.91 25.67 37.20
C GLN A 851 -5.52 25.80 37.83
N GLU A 852 -4.90 24.71 38.30
CA GLU A 852 -3.51 24.74 38.79
C GLU A 852 -2.50 25.02 37.68
N ILE A 853 -2.74 24.55 36.45
CA ILE A 853 -1.89 24.81 35.27
C ILE A 853 -2.00 26.28 34.83
N GLN A 854 -3.20 26.90 34.86
CA GLN A 854 -3.37 28.31 34.54
C GLN A 854 -2.78 29.29 35.56
N GLY A 855 -2.49 28.85 36.79
CA GLY A 855 -1.89 29.69 37.82
C GLY A 855 -0.44 30.16 37.52
N ARG A 856 0.23 29.57 36.51
CA ARG A 856 1.64 29.86 36.19
C ARG A 856 1.89 30.87 35.07
N ASP A 857 0.89 31.26 34.28
CA ASP A 857 1.08 32.21 33.18
C ASP A 857 -0.01 33.28 33.12
N ARG A 858 0.09 34.27 34.01
CA ARG A 858 -0.49 35.60 33.79
C ARG A 858 0.55 36.67 34.07
N ASN A 859 1.45 36.90 33.11
CA ASN A 859 2.21 38.15 33.05
C ASN A 859 1.32 39.20 32.37
N TYR A 860 0.63 40.03 33.15
CA TYR A 860 0.02 41.22 32.60
C TYR A 860 1.14 42.14 32.10
N LEU A 861 1.01 42.67 30.88
CA LEU A 861 1.98 43.56 30.21
C LEU A 861 2.41 44.75 31.07
N ILE A 862 1.59 45.15 32.04
CA ILE A 862 1.91 46.21 32.98
C ILE A 862 3.04 45.81 33.94
N ASP A 863 3.17 44.54 34.31
CA ASP A 863 4.15 44.06 35.29
C ASP A 863 5.58 43.93 34.73
N ALA A 864 5.72 44.04 33.41
CA ALA A 864 7.01 44.13 32.72
C ALA A 864 7.53 45.57 32.55
N LEU A 865 6.74 46.60 32.92
CA LEU A 865 7.13 48.01 32.77
C LEU A 865 7.94 48.51 33.96
N SER A 866 8.97 49.32 33.69
CA SER A 866 9.74 49.99 34.73
C SER A 866 8.86 50.96 35.56
N PRO A 867 9.21 51.26 36.82
CA PRO A 867 8.42 52.14 37.68
C PRO A 867 8.16 53.53 37.05
N GLU A 868 9.15 54.03 36.31
CA GLU A 868 9.11 55.31 35.59
C GLU A 868 8.14 55.25 34.39
N ALA A 869 8.12 54.12 33.66
CA ALA A 869 7.20 53.91 32.55
C ALA A 869 5.75 53.73 33.01
N LYS A 870 5.52 53.08 34.17
CA LYS A 870 4.19 52.99 34.80
C LYS A 870 3.64 54.38 35.17
N GLN A 871 4.47 55.25 35.74
CA GLN A 871 4.07 56.61 36.11
C GLN A 871 3.73 57.47 34.89
N GLN A 872 4.51 57.37 33.80
CA GLN A 872 4.20 58.08 32.55
C GLN A 872 2.91 57.59 31.90
N LEU A 873 2.62 56.28 31.96
CA LEU A 873 1.39 55.71 31.45
C LEU A 873 0.17 56.19 32.26
N GLU A 874 0.28 56.25 33.59
CA GLU A 874 -0.79 56.77 34.45
C GLU A 874 -1.04 58.28 34.26
N GLU A 875 0.00 59.09 34.03
CA GLU A 875 -0.15 60.51 33.69
C GLU A 875 -0.81 60.73 32.32
N LEU A 876 -0.47 59.90 31.32
CA LEU A 876 -1.07 59.94 29.99
C LEU A 876 -2.55 59.53 30.02
N ILE A 877 -2.91 58.54 30.86
CA ILE A 877 -4.30 58.10 31.04
C ILE A 877 -5.11 59.17 31.79
N LYS A 878 -4.51 59.88 32.76
CA LYS A 878 -5.16 61.01 33.46
C LYS A 878 -5.36 62.25 32.59
N LYS A 879 -4.50 62.50 31.60
CA LYS A 879 -4.66 63.62 30.64
C LYS A 879 -5.73 63.37 29.56
N ARG A 880 -6.20 62.12 29.41
CA ARG A 880 -7.19 61.71 28.40
C ARG A 880 -8.64 61.64 28.92
N LYS A 881 -8.83 61.83 30.23
CA LYS A 881 -10.14 62.11 30.87
C LYS A 881 -10.20 63.60 31.20
#